data_AF-A0A2D0APT0-F1
#
_entry.id   AF-A0A2D0APT0-F1
#
_cell.length_a   1.000
_cell.length_b   1.000
_cell.length_c   1.000
_cell.angle_alpha   90.00
_cell.angle_beta   90.00
_cell.angle_gamma   90.00
#
_symmetry.space_group_name_H-M   'P 1'
#
loop_
_entity.id
_entity.type
_entity.pdbx_description
1 polymer ?
#
loop_
_entity_poly.entity_id
_entity_poly.type
_entity_poly.pdbx_seq_one_letter_code
_entity_poly.pdbx_strand_id
1 'polypeptide(L)'
;MSTQRPIECNWRPFDMTEYRPETSLSSAEQVALASSHSRSAMLRMDPLPDLIRPLTDITAASGCGRTITRLVIARLLREMHVTGLPCWCWPQERWQTLCREVREGRPLMAAFAWHLADLHDPLSLPDIRKPALYASAIFGQAFYHQELQRLTDTLTSLGYAPASQKNHVSGILATLMIVNRDSRLESFTPELLWQVQSGMDAGTSRYVGRVSHALAALGIFSAPMRMRNYTQWYEKPVEGIDPAWVHWCRRWRETSVLRPRTRENQYSFILRCGLWLAKGHPQVREPADWTMETCASFIAAVGRMNVDELQLGTERGTKKSARSGEPMMPHSRAHFIYSLRRFMIDYENWGWGRLRFSPSRHLSTPDTPLFRRGVNPRVIDDPVWLKLIWASLNLRQEDLLTEIHYPLAMLQAMAVIWTHAGLRKNELLRLTTGCITPQADDIVKEDGSIIPAGTLCYLHIPAGKTSKAFVKPVAAVVKKYVDLWLDERPAEQAMLADDRTGEKVRFLFQYRGKPAGSTILNNTVIPMLCARAGVPSEDSGGTITSHRGRASAVTALASVPQGMSLYELMQWTGHSTPQSTMHYLRIRPTQLAASFVKADRIAHMISVLIDHDPEAASLTGPATYYDLGDSYCTNPFWSSCQHRMACIGCDFNLLKDSARGLILESKASVRRYLEEVPLTPDERAIVELDAEKIEQALERLPLKPEG
;
A
#
# COMPACT_ATOMS: atom_id res chain seq x y z
N MET A 1 -7.22 -10.29 -41.66
CA MET A 1 -5.89 -9.72 -41.95
C MET A 1 -4.87 -10.84 -41.83
N SER A 2 -4.09 -11.08 -42.87
CA SER A 2 -3.20 -12.26 -43.01
C SER A 2 -2.17 -12.31 -41.88
N THR A 3 -2.19 -13.38 -41.09
CA THR A 3 -1.18 -13.71 -40.08
C THR A 3 0.08 -14.23 -40.78
N GLN A 4 0.96 -13.32 -41.19
CA GLN A 4 2.34 -13.69 -41.53
C GLN A 4 3.01 -14.24 -40.26
N ARG A 5 3.39 -15.51 -40.27
CA ARG A 5 4.29 -16.07 -39.25
C ARG A 5 5.59 -15.25 -39.27
N PRO A 6 6.09 -14.76 -38.14
CA PRO A 6 7.37 -14.09 -38.11
C PRO A 6 8.45 -15.07 -38.55
N ILE A 7 9.22 -14.70 -39.56
CA ILE A 7 10.43 -15.42 -39.95
C ILE A 7 11.37 -15.33 -38.76
N GLU A 8 11.65 -16.44 -38.08
CA GLU A 8 12.66 -16.51 -37.04
C GLU A 8 14.03 -16.20 -37.68
N CYS A 9 14.51 -14.98 -37.47
CA CYS A 9 15.84 -14.58 -37.91
C CYS A 9 16.84 -15.16 -36.89
N ASN A 10 17.39 -16.34 -37.17
CA ASN A 10 18.46 -16.91 -36.35
C ASN A 10 19.73 -16.06 -36.52
N TRP A 11 20.10 -15.32 -35.47
CA TRP A 11 21.37 -14.59 -35.44
C TRP A 11 22.55 -15.55 -35.52
N ARG A 12 23.47 -15.26 -36.45
CA ARG A 12 24.75 -15.94 -36.57
C ARG A 12 25.85 -14.89 -36.36
N PRO A 13 26.81 -15.12 -35.44
CA PRO A 13 27.98 -14.26 -35.33
C PRO A 13 28.70 -14.20 -36.68
N PHE A 14 29.22 -13.03 -37.03
CA PHE A 14 30.13 -12.92 -38.17
C PHE A 14 31.41 -13.69 -37.84
N ASP A 15 31.78 -14.64 -38.69
CA ASP A 15 32.99 -15.45 -38.51
C ASP A 15 33.96 -15.17 -39.65
N MET A 16 35.09 -14.54 -39.33
CA MET A 16 36.14 -14.25 -40.30
C MET A 16 36.75 -15.52 -40.89
N THR A 17 36.71 -16.65 -40.19
CA THR A 17 37.32 -17.90 -40.63
C THR A 17 36.59 -18.53 -41.84
N GLU A 18 35.35 -18.09 -42.11
CA GLU A 18 34.60 -18.46 -43.32
C GLU A 18 35.16 -17.81 -44.60
N TYR A 19 35.99 -16.79 -44.45
CA TYR A 19 36.68 -16.10 -45.54
C TYR A 19 38.10 -16.65 -45.67
N ARG A 20 38.75 -16.42 -46.81
CA ARG A 20 40.19 -16.73 -47.02
C ARG A 20 41.00 -15.44 -46.87
N PRO A 21 41.24 -14.92 -45.64
CA PRO A 21 41.95 -13.66 -45.46
C PRO A 21 43.43 -13.83 -45.81
N GLU A 22 43.87 -13.20 -46.88
CA GLU A 22 45.30 -13.07 -47.17
C GLU A 22 45.93 -11.97 -46.29
N THR A 23 47.20 -12.13 -45.93
CA THR A 23 47.92 -11.16 -45.07
C THR A 23 48.58 -10.03 -45.87
N SER A 24 48.54 -10.11 -47.19
CA SER A 24 49.15 -9.15 -48.12
C SER A 24 48.24 -8.91 -49.30
N LEU A 25 48.28 -7.71 -49.87
CA LEU A 25 47.56 -7.39 -51.11
C LEU A 25 48.31 -7.96 -52.31
N SER A 26 47.60 -8.68 -53.18
CA SER A 26 48.13 -9.15 -54.46
C SER A 26 48.46 -7.96 -55.39
N SER A 27 49.33 -8.17 -56.37
CA SER A 27 49.69 -7.11 -57.34
C SER A 27 48.46 -6.60 -58.12
N ALA A 28 47.49 -7.47 -58.39
CA ALA A 28 46.24 -7.09 -59.04
C ALA A 28 45.37 -6.19 -58.15
N GLU A 29 45.29 -6.48 -56.84
CA GLU A 29 44.55 -5.67 -55.88
C GLU A 29 45.23 -4.31 -55.65
N GLN A 30 46.56 -4.26 -55.55
CA GLN A 30 47.28 -3.00 -55.40
C GLN A 30 47.01 -2.04 -56.58
N VAL A 31 46.97 -2.56 -57.81
CA VAL A 31 46.60 -1.79 -59.00
C VAL A 31 45.12 -1.38 -58.97
N ALA A 32 44.23 -2.28 -58.56
CA ALA A 32 42.79 -2.01 -58.47
C ALA A 32 42.41 -1.03 -57.33
N LEU A 33 43.27 -0.86 -56.32
CA LEU A 33 43.10 0.10 -55.24
C LEU A 33 43.65 1.50 -55.57
N ALA A 34 44.52 1.62 -56.58
CA ALA A 34 45.28 2.84 -56.88
C ALA A 34 44.43 4.03 -57.36
N SER A 35 43.31 3.79 -58.06
CA SER A 35 42.46 4.86 -58.57
C SER A 35 41.06 4.85 -57.96
N SER A 36 40.38 6.01 -57.95
CA SER A 36 39.00 6.09 -57.46
C SER A 36 38.03 5.27 -58.33
N HIS A 37 38.29 5.27 -59.64
CA HIS A 37 37.48 4.56 -60.63
C HIS A 37 37.58 3.04 -60.47
N SER A 38 38.80 2.52 -60.30
CA SER A 38 39.07 1.09 -60.10
C SER A 38 38.46 0.56 -58.79
N ARG A 39 38.63 1.26 -57.67
CA ARG A 39 37.95 0.93 -56.40
C ARG A 39 36.43 0.84 -56.53
N SER A 40 35.83 1.77 -57.28
CA SER A 40 34.38 1.76 -57.55
C SER A 40 33.96 0.64 -58.50
N ALA A 41 34.85 0.18 -59.37
CA ALA A 41 34.62 -0.96 -60.24
C ALA A 41 34.67 -2.28 -59.45
N MET A 42 35.58 -2.43 -58.49
CA MET A 42 35.66 -3.63 -57.64
C MET A 42 34.36 -3.91 -56.87
N LEU A 43 33.64 -2.86 -56.44
CA LEU A 43 32.34 -2.97 -55.76
C LEU A 43 31.19 -3.43 -56.69
N ARG A 44 31.44 -3.55 -57.99
CA ARG A 44 30.47 -3.93 -59.03
C ARG A 44 30.85 -5.22 -59.77
N MET A 45 31.96 -5.85 -59.40
CA MET A 45 32.41 -7.10 -60.01
C MET A 45 31.52 -8.27 -59.56
N ASP A 46 31.30 -9.22 -60.46
CA ASP A 46 30.61 -10.48 -60.20
C ASP A 46 31.45 -11.64 -60.78
N PRO A 47 31.99 -12.56 -59.95
CA PRO A 47 31.86 -12.60 -58.49
C PRO A 47 32.62 -11.46 -57.79
N LEU A 48 32.15 -11.09 -56.59
CA LEU A 48 32.80 -10.10 -55.72
C LEU A 48 34.21 -10.57 -55.32
N PRO A 49 35.23 -9.68 -55.35
CA PRO A 49 36.56 -10.03 -54.89
C PRO A 49 36.58 -10.46 -53.42
N ASP A 50 37.41 -11.44 -53.07
CA ASP A 50 37.55 -11.95 -51.70
C ASP A 50 37.94 -10.83 -50.71
N LEU A 51 38.69 -9.81 -51.17
CA LEU A 51 39.05 -8.62 -50.39
C LEU A 51 37.84 -7.78 -49.95
N ILE A 52 36.74 -7.81 -50.71
CA ILE A 52 35.55 -6.95 -50.51
C ILE A 52 34.39 -7.74 -49.91
N ARG A 53 34.33 -9.05 -50.16
CA ARG A 53 33.27 -9.94 -49.68
C ARG A 53 32.94 -9.80 -48.18
N PRO A 54 33.92 -9.82 -47.23
CA PRO A 54 33.60 -9.64 -45.81
C PRO A 54 33.03 -8.24 -45.52
N LEU A 55 33.45 -7.21 -46.26
CA LEU A 55 32.90 -5.86 -46.11
C LEU A 55 31.45 -5.81 -46.59
N THR A 56 31.13 -6.44 -47.73
CA THR A 56 29.77 -6.47 -48.25
C THR A 56 28.82 -7.24 -47.34
N ASP A 57 29.26 -8.36 -46.78
CA ASP A 57 28.42 -9.21 -45.94
C ASP A 57 28.08 -8.52 -44.60
N ILE A 58 29.05 -7.85 -43.97
CA ILE A 58 28.79 -6.98 -42.79
C ILE A 58 27.80 -5.86 -43.16
N THR A 59 27.96 -5.23 -44.33
CA THR A 59 27.09 -4.10 -44.71
C THR A 59 25.67 -4.53 -45.04
N ALA A 60 25.49 -5.73 -45.58
CA ALA A 60 24.18 -6.29 -45.94
C ALA A 60 23.29 -6.43 -44.69
N ALA A 61 23.87 -6.83 -43.56
CA ALA A 61 23.16 -6.92 -42.29
C ALA A 61 23.01 -5.56 -41.58
N SER A 62 23.94 -4.61 -41.80
CA SER A 62 24.07 -3.38 -40.98
C SER A 62 22.87 -2.41 -41.00
N GLY A 63 22.01 -2.47 -42.02
CA GLY A 63 20.92 -1.51 -42.21
C GLY A 63 21.33 -0.11 -42.67
N CYS A 64 22.60 0.09 -43.03
CA CYS A 64 23.09 1.36 -43.54
C CYS A 64 22.61 1.62 -44.98
N GLY A 65 22.25 2.88 -45.27
CA GLY A 65 21.82 3.28 -46.61
C GLY A 65 22.94 3.12 -47.65
N ARG A 66 22.58 2.77 -48.89
CA ARG A 66 23.53 2.48 -49.99
C ARG A 66 24.60 3.56 -50.19
N THR A 67 24.24 4.83 -50.03
CA THR A 67 25.18 5.97 -50.16
C THR A 67 26.25 5.94 -49.07
N ILE A 68 25.85 5.75 -47.81
CA ILE A 68 26.77 5.68 -46.66
C ILE A 68 27.67 4.46 -46.80
N THR A 69 27.10 3.30 -47.15
CA THR A 69 27.85 2.07 -47.36
C THR A 69 28.96 2.25 -48.40
N ARG A 70 28.64 2.85 -49.56
CA ARG A 70 29.64 3.14 -50.60
C ARG A 70 30.73 4.09 -50.12
N LEU A 71 30.38 5.16 -49.40
CA LEU A 71 31.35 6.12 -48.88
C LEU A 71 32.32 5.50 -47.87
N VAL A 72 31.79 4.72 -46.92
CA VAL A 72 32.59 4.07 -45.87
C VAL A 72 33.51 2.99 -46.47
N ILE A 73 32.99 2.15 -47.38
CA ILE A 73 33.83 1.14 -48.06
C ILE A 73 34.88 1.82 -48.93
N ALA A 74 34.54 2.85 -49.70
CA ALA A 74 35.53 3.57 -50.52
C ALA A 74 36.64 4.20 -49.69
N ARG A 75 36.32 4.67 -48.47
CA ARG A 75 37.31 5.15 -47.50
C ARG A 75 38.22 4.02 -47.01
N LEU A 76 37.68 2.84 -46.68
CA LEU A 76 38.49 1.68 -46.31
C LEU A 76 39.41 1.24 -47.45
N LEU A 77 38.90 1.16 -48.68
CA LEU A 77 39.71 0.80 -49.85
C LEU A 77 40.81 1.84 -50.13
N ARG A 78 40.54 3.14 -49.90
CA ARG A 78 41.59 4.17 -49.95
C ARG A 78 42.68 3.89 -48.93
N GLU A 79 42.29 3.51 -47.74
CA GLU A 79 43.19 3.31 -46.63
C GLU A 79 44.03 2.04 -46.80
N MET A 80 43.47 0.98 -47.40
CA MET A 80 44.21 -0.22 -47.80
C MET A 80 45.29 0.12 -48.84
N HIS A 81 44.99 1.03 -49.78
CA HIS A 81 45.99 1.50 -50.74
C HIS A 81 47.13 2.26 -50.06
N VAL A 82 46.81 3.16 -49.13
CA VAL A 82 47.80 4.02 -48.44
C VAL A 82 48.71 3.18 -47.53
N THR A 83 48.15 2.20 -46.84
CA THR A 83 48.88 1.34 -45.89
C THR A 83 49.59 0.17 -46.57
N GLY A 84 49.16 -0.20 -47.79
CA GLY A 84 49.63 -1.40 -48.49
C GLY A 84 49.19 -2.72 -47.85
N LEU A 85 48.25 -2.68 -46.90
CA LEU A 85 47.80 -3.83 -46.11
C LEU A 85 46.28 -3.99 -46.18
N PRO A 86 45.77 -5.24 -46.20
CA PRO A 86 44.35 -5.50 -45.97
C PRO A 86 43.88 -4.99 -44.60
N CYS A 87 42.61 -4.60 -44.50
CA CYS A 87 42.11 -3.91 -43.31
C CYS A 87 42.07 -4.75 -42.02
N TRP A 88 41.98 -6.08 -42.13
CA TRP A 88 42.07 -7.02 -41.00
C TRP A 88 43.51 -7.22 -40.49
N CYS A 89 44.52 -6.69 -41.19
CA CYS A 89 45.92 -6.68 -40.73
C CYS A 89 46.33 -5.36 -40.06
N TRP A 90 45.44 -4.37 -39.97
CA TRP A 90 45.77 -3.08 -39.36
C TRP A 90 45.80 -3.16 -37.83
N PRO A 91 46.66 -2.37 -37.16
CA PRO A 91 46.63 -2.25 -35.71
C PRO A 91 45.34 -1.58 -35.24
N GLN A 92 44.89 -1.93 -34.03
CA GLN A 92 43.66 -1.37 -33.44
C GLN A 92 43.67 0.17 -33.35
N GLU A 93 44.84 0.78 -33.14
CA GLU A 93 45.05 2.24 -33.12
C GLU A 93 44.63 2.92 -34.44
N ARG A 94 44.85 2.25 -35.58
CA ARG A 94 44.42 2.75 -36.88
C ARG A 94 42.90 2.76 -36.99
N TRP A 95 42.26 1.67 -36.54
CA TRP A 95 40.80 1.57 -36.50
C TRP A 95 40.16 2.61 -35.58
N GLN A 96 40.73 2.87 -34.41
CA GLN A 96 40.28 3.92 -33.49
C GLN A 96 40.36 5.31 -34.14
N THR A 97 41.43 5.57 -34.89
CA THR A 97 41.62 6.84 -35.62
C THR A 97 40.54 7.01 -36.69
N LEU A 98 40.33 5.99 -37.53
CA LEU A 98 39.29 6.00 -38.57
C LEU A 98 37.88 6.19 -37.98
N CYS A 99 37.56 5.53 -36.88
CA CYS A 99 36.26 5.68 -36.21
C CYS A 99 36.02 7.11 -35.71
N ARG A 100 37.08 7.84 -35.30
CA ARG A 100 36.98 9.24 -34.87
C ARG A 100 36.86 10.21 -36.05
N GLU A 101 37.61 9.97 -37.13
CA GLU A 101 37.59 10.80 -38.34
C GLU A 101 36.26 10.72 -39.10
N VAL A 102 35.69 9.53 -39.20
CA VAL A 102 34.43 9.30 -39.91
C VAL A 102 33.28 9.86 -39.09
N ARG A 103 32.67 10.95 -39.58
CA ARG A 103 31.43 11.52 -39.01
C ARG A 103 30.20 10.86 -39.60
N GLU A 104 30.10 10.81 -40.92
CA GLU A 104 28.99 10.18 -41.65
C GLU A 104 29.28 8.68 -41.83
N GLY A 105 28.42 7.82 -41.29
CA GLY A 105 28.62 6.36 -41.36
C GLY A 105 29.50 5.76 -40.26
N ARG A 106 29.77 6.51 -39.18
CA ARG A 106 30.50 6.02 -38.00
C ARG A 106 30.01 4.67 -37.45
N PRO A 107 28.69 4.39 -37.36
CA PRO A 107 28.22 3.07 -36.91
C PRO A 107 28.71 1.91 -37.77
N LEU A 108 28.77 2.09 -39.09
CA LEU A 108 29.26 1.08 -40.02
C LEU A 108 30.78 0.91 -39.91
N MET A 109 31.52 2.01 -39.76
CA MET A 109 32.97 1.95 -39.52
C MET A 109 33.29 1.20 -38.20
N ALA A 110 32.51 1.45 -37.15
CA ALA A 110 32.63 0.74 -35.89
C ALA A 110 32.27 -0.76 -36.01
N ALA A 111 31.30 -1.12 -36.86
CA ALA A 111 30.98 -2.52 -37.14
C ALA A 111 32.13 -3.24 -37.86
N PHE A 112 32.81 -2.58 -38.80
CA PHE A 112 34.03 -3.12 -39.40
C PHE A 112 35.16 -3.27 -38.37
N ALA A 113 35.38 -2.28 -37.52
CA ALA A 113 36.39 -2.39 -36.47
C ALA A 113 36.07 -3.53 -35.47
N TRP A 114 34.79 -3.74 -35.16
CA TRP A 114 34.32 -4.81 -34.30
C TRP A 114 34.63 -6.19 -34.87
N HIS A 115 34.25 -6.43 -36.13
CA HIS A 115 34.35 -7.76 -36.75
C HIS A 115 35.74 -8.05 -37.33
N LEU A 116 36.47 -7.02 -37.79
CA LEU A 116 37.73 -7.19 -38.51
C LEU A 116 38.98 -6.93 -37.67
N ALA A 117 38.86 -6.27 -36.51
CA ALA A 117 40.00 -5.85 -35.69
C ALA A 117 39.83 -6.10 -34.19
N ASP A 118 38.80 -6.84 -33.80
CA ASP A 118 38.49 -7.19 -32.40
C ASP A 118 38.32 -5.96 -31.49
N LEU A 119 37.90 -4.82 -32.06
CA LEU A 119 37.73 -3.57 -31.32
C LEU A 119 36.31 -3.46 -30.74
N HIS A 120 36.16 -3.91 -29.49
CA HIS A 120 34.85 -4.01 -28.82
C HIS A 120 34.43 -2.80 -27.97
N ASP A 121 35.02 -1.63 -28.18
CA ASP A 121 34.67 -0.41 -27.44
C ASP A 121 34.10 0.70 -28.32
N PRO A 122 33.00 0.44 -29.07
CA PRO A 122 32.38 1.46 -29.88
C PRO A 122 31.70 2.53 -29.02
N LEU A 123 31.45 2.29 -27.72
CA LEU A 123 30.77 3.20 -26.79
C LEU A 123 31.67 4.31 -26.23
N SER A 124 32.99 4.16 -26.31
CA SER A 124 33.95 5.22 -25.97
C SER A 124 34.21 6.23 -27.09
N LEU A 125 33.57 6.07 -28.26
CA LEU A 125 33.67 7.03 -29.36
C LEU A 125 32.96 8.35 -29.01
N PRO A 126 33.46 9.50 -29.49
CA PRO A 126 32.83 10.78 -29.21
C PRO A 126 31.41 10.87 -29.81
N ASP A 127 30.52 11.64 -29.16
CA ASP A 127 29.18 11.98 -29.65
C ASP A 127 28.23 10.80 -29.95
N ILE A 128 28.27 9.72 -29.16
CA ILE A 128 27.30 8.63 -29.32
C ILE A 128 25.93 9.07 -28.79
N ARG A 129 25.15 9.68 -29.68
CA ARG A 129 23.77 10.07 -29.40
C ARG A 129 22.77 8.94 -29.62
N LYS A 130 23.16 7.90 -30.38
CA LYS A 130 22.25 6.81 -30.81
C LYS A 130 22.95 5.43 -30.79
N PRO A 131 23.11 4.80 -29.61
CA PRO A 131 23.69 3.46 -29.48
C PRO A 131 23.01 2.41 -30.37
N ALA A 132 21.70 2.54 -30.60
CA ALA A 132 20.90 1.66 -31.46
C ALA A 132 21.45 1.51 -32.89
N LEU A 133 22.04 2.57 -33.46
CA LEU A 133 22.62 2.50 -34.81
C LEU A 133 23.90 1.65 -34.83
N TYR A 134 24.70 1.71 -33.76
CA TYR A 134 25.92 0.91 -33.63
C TYR A 134 25.56 -0.56 -33.42
N ALA A 135 24.64 -0.86 -32.51
CA ALA A 135 24.17 -2.23 -32.32
C ALA A 135 23.52 -2.81 -33.60
N SER A 136 22.73 -2.03 -34.33
CA SER A 136 22.18 -2.45 -35.63
C SER A 136 23.27 -2.73 -36.66
N ALA A 137 24.31 -1.89 -36.72
CA ALA A 137 25.42 -2.08 -37.65
C ALA A 137 26.27 -3.31 -37.30
N ILE A 138 26.52 -3.56 -36.01
CA ILE A 138 27.34 -4.67 -35.52
C ILE A 138 26.60 -6.00 -35.58
N PHE A 139 25.38 -6.07 -35.04
CA PHE A 139 24.64 -7.34 -34.87
C PHE A 139 23.60 -7.60 -35.96
N GLY A 140 23.38 -6.62 -36.84
CA GLY A 140 22.40 -6.67 -37.91
C GLY A 140 21.09 -5.97 -37.55
N GLN A 141 20.57 -5.17 -38.48
CA GLN A 141 19.37 -4.36 -38.28
C GLN A 141 18.13 -5.23 -38.04
N ALA A 142 17.95 -6.30 -38.82
CA ALA A 142 16.79 -7.16 -38.71
C ALA A 142 16.71 -7.83 -37.34
N PHE A 143 17.82 -8.41 -36.88
CA PHE A 143 17.89 -9.09 -35.59
C PHE A 143 17.74 -8.12 -34.41
N TYR A 144 18.42 -6.98 -34.45
CA TYR A 144 18.27 -5.94 -33.43
C TYR A 144 16.81 -5.49 -33.27
N HIS A 145 16.10 -5.25 -34.38
CA HIS A 145 14.70 -4.83 -34.34
C HIS A 145 13.77 -5.96 -33.90
N GLN A 146 14.09 -7.22 -34.21
CA GLN A 146 13.36 -8.39 -33.73
C GLN A 146 13.42 -8.48 -32.19
N GLU A 147 14.62 -8.43 -31.60
CA GLU A 147 14.78 -8.50 -30.14
C GLU A 147 14.20 -7.24 -29.46
N LEU A 148 14.35 -6.06 -30.07
CA LEU A 148 13.69 -4.85 -29.58
C LEU A 148 12.17 -5.01 -29.58
N GLN A 149 11.59 -5.54 -30.66
CA GLN A 149 10.15 -5.76 -30.79
C GLN A 149 9.66 -6.75 -29.74
N ARG A 150 10.34 -7.90 -29.60
CA ARG A 150 10.06 -8.94 -28.60
C ARG A 150 10.08 -8.38 -27.17
N LEU A 151 11.07 -7.56 -26.85
CA LEU A 151 11.17 -6.86 -25.57
C LEU A 151 10.04 -5.83 -25.38
N THR A 152 9.72 -5.03 -26.39
CA THR A 152 8.64 -4.03 -26.29
C THR A 152 7.24 -4.64 -26.21
N ASP A 153 6.98 -5.73 -26.92
CA ASP A 153 5.69 -6.43 -26.90
C ASP A 153 5.45 -7.05 -25.52
N THR A 154 6.50 -7.65 -24.93
CA THR A 154 6.46 -8.13 -23.55
C THR A 154 6.20 -7.00 -22.55
N LEU A 155 6.83 -5.83 -22.72
CA LEU A 155 6.54 -4.68 -21.87
C LEU A 155 5.09 -4.22 -22.05
N THR A 156 4.57 -4.20 -23.27
CA THR A 156 3.18 -3.84 -23.54
C THR A 156 2.21 -4.83 -22.90
N SER A 157 2.48 -6.14 -22.95
CA SER A 157 1.65 -7.16 -22.28
C SER A 157 1.65 -7.02 -20.75
N LEU A 158 2.69 -6.40 -20.17
CA LEU A 158 2.75 -6.08 -18.74
C LEU A 158 2.01 -4.77 -18.38
N GLY A 159 1.56 -3.97 -19.35
CA GLY A 159 0.88 -2.68 -19.15
C GLY A 159 1.76 -1.43 -19.36
N TYR A 160 2.86 -1.54 -20.11
CA TYR A 160 3.63 -0.36 -20.52
C TYR A 160 3.07 0.25 -21.82
N ALA A 161 3.01 1.58 -21.89
CA ALA A 161 2.47 2.30 -23.05
C ALA A 161 3.32 2.05 -24.31
N PRO A 162 2.76 1.52 -25.42
CA PRO A 162 3.50 1.09 -26.61
C PRO A 162 4.33 2.20 -27.26
N ALA A 163 3.72 3.37 -27.49
CA ALA A 163 4.32 4.49 -28.22
C ALA A 163 5.63 5.00 -27.61
N SER A 164 5.81 4.84 -26.29
CA SER A 164 6.98 5.35 -25.58
C SER A 164 8.08 4.31 -25.36
N GLN A 165 7.80 3.00 -25.50
CA GLN A 165 8.80 1.98 -25.12
C GLN A 165 9.95 1.87 -26.12
N LYS A 166 9.66 1.91 -27.43
CA LYS A 166 10.71 1.80 -28.46
C LYS A 166 11.79 2.88 -28.27
N ASN A 167 11.39 4.12 -28.02
CA ASN A 167 12.36 5.22 -27.82
C ASN A 167 13.15 5.08 -26.51
N HIS A 168 12.50 4.67 -25.43
CA HIS A 168 13.16 4.59 -24.11
C HIS A 168 14.09 3.39 -23.97
N VAL A 169 13.76 2.26 -24.60
CA VAL A 169 14.44 0.98 -24.37
C VAL A 169 15.45 0.66 -25.47
N SER A 170 15.26 1.17 -26.70
CA SER A 170 16.16 0.93 -27.84
C SER A 170 17.63 1.26 -27.51
N GLY A 171 17.91 2.48 -27.04
CA GLY A 171 19.29 2.86 -26.69
C GLY A 171 19.92 1.96 -25.62
N ILE A 172 19.13 1.48 -24.65
CA ILE A 172 19.62 0.64 -23.54
C ILE A 172 19.84 -0.78 -23.97
N LEU A 173 18.93 -1.35 -24.76
CA LEU A 173 19.09 -2.66 -25.34
C LEU A 173 20.37 -2.69 -26.18
N ALA A 174 20.60 -1.67 -27.01
CA ALA A 174 21.81 -1.54 -27.80
C ALA A 174 23.08 -1.48 -26.95
N THR A 175 23.08 -0.68 -25.87
CA THR A 175 24.21 -0.63 -24.93
C THR A 175 24.46 -2.00 -24.27
N LEU A 176 23.40 -2.69 -23.83
CA LEU A 176 23.51 -4.02 -23.22
C LEU A 176 24.10 -5.04 -24.19
N MET A 177 23.61 -5.10 -25.43
CA MET A 177 24.15 -6.02 -26.47
C MET A 177 25.63 -5.76 -26.75
N ILE A 178 26.03 -4.48 -26.84
CA ILE A 178 27.43 -4.11 -27.09
C ILE A 178 28.32 -4.49 -25.91
N VAL A 179 27.93 -4.16 -24.68
CA VAL A 179 28.74 -4.50 -23.49
C VAL A 179 28.83 -6.01 -23.28
N ASN A 180 27.74 -6.73 -23.57
CA ASN A 180 27.69 -8.19 -23.46
C ASN A 180 28.44 -8.92 -24.58
N ARG A 181 28.68 -8.24 -25.71
CA ARG A 181 29.24 -8.81 -26.97
C ARG A 181 28.39 -9.93 -27.59
N ASP A 182 27.16 -10.09 -27.12
CA ASP A 182 26.16 -11.02 -27.65
C ASP A 182 24.82 -10.28 -27.69
N SER A 183 24.12 -10.43 -28.81
CA SER A 183 22.87 -9.73 -29.09
C SER A 183 21.62 -10.49 -28.62
N ARG A 184 21.76 -11.77 -28.27
CA ARG A 184 20.65 -12.61 -27.81
C ARG A 184 20.25 -12.22 -26.40
N LEU A 185 18.96 -11.99 -26.16
CA LEU A 185 18.48 -11.64 -24.82
C LEU A 185 18.78 -12.72 -23.78
N GLU A 186 18.81 -13.98 -24.20
CA GLU A 186 19.09 -15.16 -23.37
C GLU A 186 20.52 -15.16 -22.81
N SER A 187 21.45 -14.41 -23.43
CA SER A 187 22.84 -14.30 -22.98
C SER A 187 23.02 -13.25 -21.87
N PHE A 188 22.00 -12.44 -21.55
CA PHE A 188 22.12 -11.37 -20.58
C PHE A 188 22.16 -11.91 -19.15
N THR A 189 22.97 -11.27 -18.29
CA THR A 189 23.11 -11.62 -16.88
C THR A 189 22.70 -10.48 -15.96
N PRO A 190 22.33 -10.75 -14.69
CA PRO A 190 22.09 -9.70 -13.70
C PRO A 190 23.29 -8.75 -13.53
N GLU A 191 24.51 -9.27 -13.59
CA GLU A 191 25.76 -8.52 -13.43
C GLU A 191 25.96 -7.50 -14.55
N LEU A 192 25.69 -7.90 -15.80
CA LEU A 192 25.71 -7.02 -16.97
C LEU A 192 24.78 -5.83 -16.78
N LEU A 193 23.54 -6.08 -16.35
CA LEU A 193 22.55 -5.01 -16.18
C LEU A 193 22.96 -4.05 -15.05
N TRP A 194 23.55 -4.54 -13.95
CA TRP A 194 24.09 -3.68 -12.88
C TRP A 194 25.27 -2.83 -13.36
N GLN A 195 26.17 -3.40 -14.16
CA GLN A 195 27.30 -2.68 -14.73
C GLN A 195 26.82 -1.52 -15.60
N VAL A 196 25.91 -1.80 -16.55
CA VAL A 196 25.34 -0.76 -17.43
C VAL A 196 24.57 0.27 -16.62
N GLN A 197 23.77 -0.15 -15.64
CA GLN A 197 23.02 0.77 -14.79
C GLN A 197 23.92 1.75 -14.02
N SER A 198 25.04 1.27 -13.49
CA SER A 198 25.94 2.06 -12.64
C SER A 198 26.72 3.12 -13.42
N GLY A 199 26.95 2.91 -14.71
CA GLY A 199 27.59 3.88 -15.60
C GLY A 199 26.64 4.92 -16.21
N MET A 200 25.33 4.84 -15.93
CA MET A 200 24.31 5.72 -16.51
C MET A 200 23.84 6.83 -15.57
N ASP A 201 23.34 7.93 -16.15
CA ASP A 201 22.65 8.98 -15.41
C ASP A 201 21.36 8.45 -14.73
N ALA A 202 20.93 9.12 -13.65
CA ALA A 202 19.77 8.69 -12.85
C ALA A 202 18.45 8.64 -13.64
N GLY A 203 18.31 9.45 -14.69
CA GLY A 203 17.11 9.51 -15.53
C GLY A 203 16.99 8.33 -16.48
N THR A 204 18.12 7.85 -17.01
CA THR A 204 18.20 6.72 -17.96
C THR A 204 18.30 5.37 -17.24
N SER A 205 18.97 5.33 -16.09
CA SER A 205 19.14 4.15 -15.23
C SER A 205 17.81 3.43 -14.91
N ARG A 206 16.70 4.17 -14.76
CA ARG A 206 15.37 3.59 -14.47
C ARG A 206 14.82 2.66 -15.56
N TYR A 207 15.27 2.83 -16.81
CA TYR A 207 14.80 2.05 -17.95
C TYR A 207 15.55 0.71 -18.08
N VAL A 208 16.76 0.57 -17.53
CA VAL A 208 17.43 -0.74 -17.34
C VAL A 208 16.53 -1.65 -16.50
N GLY A 209 15.85 -1.07 -15.50
CA GLY A 209 14.83 -1.77 -14.72
C GLY A 209 13.64 -2.25 -15.55
N ARG A 210 13.29 -1.60 -16.67
CA ARG A 210 12.25 -2.10 -17.58
C ARG A 210 12.75 -3.30 -18.37
N VAL A 211 13.98 -3.24 -18.88
CA VAL A 211 14.60 -4.38 -19.58
C VAL A 211 14.63 -5.61 -18.68
N SER A 212 15.09 -5.46 -17.43
CA SER A 212 15.07 -6.55 -16.45
C SER A 212 13.68 -7.13 -16.20
N HIS A 213 12.64 -6.28 -16.19
CA HIS A 213 11.25 -6.73 -16.08
C HIS A 213 10.79 -7.55 -17.28
N ALA A 214 11.13 -7.13 -18.49
CA ALA A 214 10.79 -7.86 -19.71
C ALA A 214 11.54 -9.20 -19.78
N LEU A 215 12.83 -9.23 -19.43
CA LEU A 215 13.62 -10.47 -19.38
C LEU A 215 13.04 -11.49 -18.40
N ALA A 216 12.55 -11.03 -17.23
CA ALA A 216 11.88 -11.91 -16.28
C ALA A 216 10.54 -12.44 -16.80
N ALA A 217 9.76 -11.61 -17.49
CA ALA A 217 8.50 -12.05 -18.11
C ALA A 217 8.72 -13.01 -19.29
N LEU A 218 9.81 -12.86 -20.02
CA LEU A 218 10.27 -13.81 -21.04
C LEU A 218 10.80 -15.13 -20.47
N GLY A 219 10.94 -15.25 -19.14
CA GLY A 219 11.48 -16.44 -18.48
C GLY A 219 13.01 -16.55 -18.51
N ILE A 220 13.71 -15.53 -19.01
CA ILE A 220 15.18 -15.49 -19.04
C ILE A 220 15.73 -15.28 -17.62
N PHE A 221 15.10 -14.40 -16.85
CA PHE A 221 15.39 -14.22 -15.42
C PHE A 221 14.33 -14.88 -14.55
N SER A 222 14.75 -15.45 -13.41
CA SER A 222 13.83 -16.01 -12.42
C SER A 222 12.95 -14.95 -11.74
N ALA A 223 13.43 -13.71 -11.66
CA ALA A 223 12.70 -12.58 -11.11
C ALA A 223 13.26 -11.25 -11.68
N PRO A 224 12.41 -10.20 -11.78
CA PRO A 224 12.88 -8.88 -12.17
C PRO A 224 13.82 -8.29 -11.11
N MET A 225 14.90 -7.66 -11.56
CA MET A 225 15.88 -7.03 -10.68
C MET A 225 15.31 -5.76 -10.04
N ARG A 226 15.49 -5.63 -8.72
CA ARG A 226 15.11 -4.42 -7.97
C ARG A 226 16.17 -3.33 -8.11
N MET A 227 16.11 -2.60 -9.21
CA MET A 227 17.06 -1.55 -9.57
C MET A 227 16.83 -0.18 -8.90
N ARG A 228 15.92 -0.09 -7.91
CA ARG A 228 15.85 1.08 -7.02
C ARG A 228 16.78 0.81 -5.86
N ASN A 229 17.90 1.55 -5.79
CA ASN A 229 18.98 1.64 -4.79
C ASN A 229 18.65 1.22 -3.33
N TYR A 230 18.18 0.00 -3.15
CA TYR A 230 17.99 -0.63 -1.86
C TYR A 230 18.71 -1.96 -1.92
N THR A 231 20.01 -1.88 -2.18
CA THR A 231 20.90 -3.03 -2.20
C THR A 231 21.00 -3.59 -0.79
N GLN A 232 21.09 -2.75 0.25
CA GLN A 232 21.17 -3.16 1.66
C GLN A 232 20.66 -2.04 2.60
N TRP A 233 20.28 -2.39 3.83
CA TRP A 233 20.04 -1.40 4.88
C TRP A 233 21.40 -0.87 5.34
N TYR A 234 21.68 0.42 5.13
CA TYR A 234 22.90 1.07 5.61
C TYR A 234 23.08 0.83 7.12
N GLU A 235 24.31 0.50 7.52
CA GLU A 235 24.65 0.37 8.93
C GLU A 235 24.43 1.70 9.63
N LYS A 236 23.89 1.66 10.85
CA LYS A 236 23.64 2.90 11.60
C LYS A 236 24.94 3.36 12.24
N PRO A 237 25.25 4.66 12.24
CA PRO A 237 26.43 5.16 12.94
C PRO A 237 26.32 4.88 14.44
N VAL A 238 27.45 4.52 15.04
CA VAL A 238 27.54 4.04 16.43
C VAL A 238 28.50 4.89 17.28
N GLU A 239 28.94 6.03 16.76
CA GLU A 239 29.82 6.95 17.47
C GLU A 239 29.15 7.43 18.76
N GLY A 240 29.90 7.37 19.87
CA GLY A 240 29.40 7.75 21.19
C GLY A 240 28.56 6.67 21.89
N ILE A 241 28.54 5.42 21.41
CA ILE A 241 27.90 4.28 22.07
C ILE A 241 28.96 3.27 22.51
N ASP A 242 28.81 2.66 23.69
CA ASP A 242 29.73 1.60 24.14
C ASP A 242 29.72 0.41 23.16
N PRO A 243 30.89 -0.09 22.71
CA PRO A 243 30.99 -1.20 21.78
C PRO A 243 30.28 -2.49 22.23
N ALA A 244 30.23 -2.76 23.54
CA ALA A 244 29.53 -3.93 24.08
C ALA A 244 28.02 -3.82 23.86
N TRP A 245 27.44 -2.63 24.07
CA TRP A 245 26.03 -2.39 23.79
C TRP A 245 25.71 -2.53 22.29
N VAL A 246 26.58 -2.00 21.42
CA VAL A 246 26.44 -2.11 19.97
C VAL A 246 26.43 -3.58 19.53
N HIS A 247 27.34 -4.39 20.09
CA HIS A 247 27.40 -5.83 19.82
C HIS A 247 26.05 -6.51 20.11
N TRP A 248 25.48 -6.27 21.29
CA TRP A 248 24.18 -6.85 21.66
C TRP A 248 23.03 -6.36 20.78
N CYS A 249 23.02 -5.08 20.41
CA CYS A 249 22.03 -4.51 19.49
C CYS A 249 22.09 -5.17 18.10
N ARG A 250 23.30 -5.37 17.56
CA ARG A 250 23.51 -6.03 16.27
C ARG A 250 23.10 -7.49 16.30
N ARG A 251 23.54 -8.23 17.33
CA ARG A 251 23.15 -9.61 17.55
C ARG A 251 21.63 -9.76 17.62
N TRP A 252 20.93 -8.86 18.31
CA TRP A 252 19.46 -8.82 18.33
C TRP A 252 18.85 -8.55 16.95
N ARG A 253 19.40 -7.60 16.19
CA ARG A 253 18.94 -7.30 14.83
C ARG A 253 19.09 -8.50 13.89
N GLU A 254 20.16 -9.26 14.01
CA GLU A 254 20.42 -10.44 13.18
C GLU A 254 19.54 -11.63 13.57
N THR A 255 19.30 -11.82 14.87
CA THR A 255 18.51 -12.96 15.40
C THR A 255 17.00 -12.71 15.34
N SER A 256 16.56 -11.46 15.43
CA SER A 256 15.14 -11.12 15.53
C SER A 256 14.35 -11.50 14.27
N VAL A 257 13.30 -12.30 14.48
CA VAL A 257 12.31 -12.70 13.47
C VAL A 257 11.26 -11.62 13.17
N LEU A 258 11.46 -10.41 13.70
CA LEU A 258 10.59 -9.27 13.38
C LEU A 258 10.70 -8.90 11.91
N ARG A 259 9.58 -8.38 11.38
CA ARG A 259 9.53 -7.82 10.02
C ARG A 259 10.65 -6.79 9.81
N PRO A 260 11.29 -6.74 8.63
CA PRO A 260 12.45 -5.88 8.38
C PRO A 260 12.26 -4.44 8.87
N ARG A 261 11.18 -3.77 8.46
CA ARG A 261 10.92 -2.38 8.88
C ARG A 261 10.69 -2.23 10.39
N THR A 262 10.02 -3.19 11.03
CA THR A 262 9.76 -3.15 12.48
C THR A 262 11.05 -3.41 13.26
N ARG A 263 11.82 -4.40 12.82
CA ARG A 263 13.14 -4.74 13.36
C ARG A 263 14.09 -3.55 13.28
N GLU A 264 14.19 -2.90 12.12
CA GLU A 264 15.04 -1.73 11.91
C GLU A 264 14.62 -0.52 12.73
N ASN A 265 13.31 -0.28 12.85
CA ASN A 265 12.80 0.79 13.72
C ASN A 265 13.17 0.54 15.18
N GLN A 266 12.94 -0.68 15.68
CA GLN A 266 13.27 -1.04 17.07
C GLN A 266 14.78 -1.04 17.32
N TYR A 267 15.57 -1.63 16.42
CA TYR A 267 17.03 -1.55 16.42
C TYR A 267 17.51 -0.10 16.54
N SER A 268 16.87 0.84 15.84
CA SER A 268 17.15 2.27 16.00
C SER A 268 16.95 2.76 17.43
N PHE A 269 15.82 2.42 18.04
CA PHE A 269 15.49 2.90 19.39
C PHE A 269 16.41 2.28 20.43
N ILE A 270 16.76 1.00 20.28
CA ILE A 270 17.66 0.28 21.20
C ILE A 270 19.10 0.84 21.09
N LEU A 271 19.60 1.11 19.87
CA LEU A 271 20.88 1.78 19.68
C LEU A 271 20.90 3.18 20.31
N ARG A 272 19.84 3.97 20.12
CA ARG A 272 19.73 5.32 20.72
C ARG A 272 19.74 5.29 22.24
N CYS A 273 19.25 4.21 22.87
CA CYS A 273 19.38 4.01 24.31
C CYS A 273 20.86 3.95 24.73
N GLY A 274 21.74 3.41 23.88
CA GLY A 274 23.18 3.40 24.08
C GLY A 274 23.81 4.80 24.20
N LEU A 275 23.32 5.79 23.43
CA LEU A 275 23.76 7.19 23.58
C LEU A 275 23.37 7.78 24.93
N TRP A 276 22.18 7.43 25.43
CA TRP A 276 21.73 7.83 26.75
C TRP A 276 22.55 7.17 27.86
N LEU A 277 22.86 5.87 27.72
CA LEU A 277 23.74 5.15 28.63
C LEU A 277 25.13 5.80 28.68
N ALA A 278 25.75 6.06 27.53
CA ALA A 278 27.07 6.68 27.47
C ALA A 278 27.14 8.05 28.18
N LYS A 279 26.05 8.84 28.14
CA LYS A 279 26.00 10.18 28.75
C LYS A 279 25.69 10.15 30.26
N GLY A 280 24.77 9.27 30.70
CA GLY A 280 24.22 9.30 32.06
C GLY A 280 24.55 8.09 32.93
N HIS A 281 24.93 6.97 32.33
CA HIS A 281 25.19 5.69 32.99
C HIS A 281 26.36 4.93 32.31
N PRO A 282 27.57 5.52 32.18
CA PRO A 282 28.68 4.92 31.43
C PRO A 282 29.16 3.57 32.01
N GLN A 283 28.83 3.28 33.28
CA GLN A 283 29.07 2.00 33.93
C GLN A 283 28.19 0.86 33.40
N VAL A 284 27.09 1.16 32.71
CA VAL A 284 26.15 0.18 32.14
C VAL A 284 26.52 -0.04 30.67
N ARG A 285 27.23 -1.15 30.40
CA ARG A 285 27.81 -1.42 29.08
C ARG A 285 27.03 -2.48 28.31
N GLU A 286 26.37 -3.38 29.02
CA GLU A 286 25.57 -4.46 28.44
C GLU A 286 24.22 -4.68 29.15
N PRO A 287 23.30 -5.48 28.58
CA PRO A 287 21.98 -5.72 29.19
C PRO A 287 22.03 -6.27 30.63
N ALA A 288 23.03 -7.08 30.97
CA ALA A 288 23.18 -7.67 32.30
C ALA A 288 23.52 -6.65 33.40
N ASP A 289 24.08 -5.50 33.03
CA ASP A 289 24.43 -4.41 33.96
C ASP A 289 23.21 -3.60 34.41
N TRP A 290 22.08 -3.72 33.70
CA TRP A 290 20.87 -2.94 33.99
C TRP A 290 20.25 -3.34 35.33
N THR A 291 19.84 -2.33 36.09
CA THR A 291 19.14 -2.49 37.37
C THR A 291 17.72 -1.92 37.31
N MET A 292 16.94 -2.14 38.37
CA MET A 292 15.63 -1.51 38.54
C MET A 292 15.73 0.03 38.54
N GLU A 293 16.83 0.57 39.10
CA GLU A 293 17.09 2.02 39.13
C GLU A 293 17.37 2.57 37.73
N THR A 294 18.20 1.87 36.93
CA THR A 294 18.46 2.25 35.54
C THR A 294 17.17 2.25 34.72
N CYS A 295 16.27 1.28 34.95
CA CYS A 295 14.95 1.25 34.30
C CYS A 295 14.11 2.49 34.64
N ALA A 296 14.00 2.83 35.93
CA ALA A 296 13.26 4.01 36.37
C ALA A 296 13.87 5.32 35.82
N SER A 297 15.21 5.43 35.84
CA SER A 297 15.96 6.55 35.27
C SER A 297 15.70 6.69 33.77
N PHE A 298 15.69 5.59 33.02
CA PHE A 298 15.39 5.59 31.59
C PHE A 298 13.97 6.06 31.29
N ILE A 299 12.95 5.56 32.00
CA ILE A 299 11.56 5.99 31.83
C ILE A 299 11.43 7.50 32.09
N ALA A 300 12.06 8.00 33.16
CA ALA A 300 12.05 9.42 33.49
C ALA A 300 12.77 10.26 32.43
N ALA A 301 13.90 9.78 31.88
CA ALA A 301 14.61 10.43 30.79
C ALA A 301 13.76 10.52 29.52
N VAL A 302 13.12 9.42 29.10
CA VAL A 302 12.18 9.40 27.95
C VAL A 302 10.99 10.33 28.18
N GLY A 303 10.51 10.46 29.41
CA GLY A 303 9.45 11.42 29.78
C GLY A 303 9.84 12.88 29.51
N ARG A 304 11.10 13.23 29.76
CA ARG A 304 11.64 14.61 29.60
C ARG A 304 12.30 14.88 28.25
N MET A 305 12.46 13.85 27.42
CA MET A 305 13.20 13.93 26.17
C MET A 305 12.52 14.79 25.11
N ASN A 306 13.34 15.56 24.40
CA ASN A 306 12.94 16.34 23.23
C ASN A 306 13.21 15.58 21.92
N VAL A 307 12.53 15.99 20.85
CA VAL A 307 12.75 15.42 19.52
C VAL A 307 14.19 15.66 19.08
N ASP A 308 14.80 14.61 18.54
CA ASP A 308 16.19 14.53 18.06
C ASP A 308 17.30 14.59 19.14
N GLU A 309 16.96 14.61 20.43
CA GLU A 309 17.95 14.63 21.52
C GLU A 309 18.87 13.39 21.54
N LEU A 310 18.33 12.21 21.19
CA LEU A 310 19.10 10.97 20.99
C LEU A 310 19.13 10.57 19.52
N GLN A 311 19.37 11.49 18.60
CA GLN A 311 19.44 11.16 17.18
C GLN A 311 20.78 10.48 16.85
N LEU A 312 20.74 9.36 16.13
CA LEU A 312 21.94 8.76 15.53
C LEU A 312 22.35 9.60 14.32
N GLY A 313 23.65 9.75 14.08
CA GLY A 313 24.16 10.35 12.83
C GLY A 313 23.67 9.59 11.59
N THR A 314 23.95 10.14 10.40
CA THR A 314 23.85 9.37 9.14
C THR A 314 25.01 9.73 8.22
N GLU A 315 25.41 8.82 7.34
CA GLU A 315 26.42 9.07 6.28
C GLU A 315 26.05 10.26 5.36
N ARG A 316 24.78 10.65 5.34
CA ARG A 316 24.25 11.79 4.55
C ARG A 316 23.95 13.02 5.42
N GLY A 317 24.50 13.09 6.63
CA GLY A 317 24.28 14.15 7.62
C GLY A 317 23.07 13.90 8.55
N THR A 318 22.96 14.68 9.62
CA THR A 318 21.82 14.62 10.56
C THR A 318 20.60 15.33 9.97
N LYS A 319 19.54 14.58 9.61
CA LYS A 319 18.24 15.17 9.26
C LYS A 319 17.55 15.66 10.54
N LYS A 320 17.52 16.97 10.76
CA LYS A 320 16.73 17.57 11.84
C LYS A 320 15.23 17.51 11.50
N SER A 321 14.43 17.07 12.46
CA SER A 321 12.97 17.19 12.40
C SER A 321 12.56 18.65 12.47
N ALA A 322 11.43 19.00 11.84
CA ALA A 322 10.81 20.31 12.02
C ALA A 322 10.45 20.60 13.49
N ARG A 323 10.22 19.54 14.29
CA ARG A 323 9.91 19.63 15.73
C ARG A 323 11.15 19.46 16.63
N SER A 324 12.36 19.56 16.08
CA SER A 324 13.61 19.41 16.83
C SER A 324 13.61 20.36 18.04
N GLY A 325 13.93 19.83 19.23
CA GLY A 325 13.90 20.60 20.48
C GLY A 325 12.52 20.70 21.16
N GLU A 326 11.43 20.31 20.50
CA GLU A 326 10.13 20.20 21.17
C GLU A 326 9.99 18.89 21.95
N PRO A 327 9.11 18.84 22.98
CA PRO A 327 8.81 17.61 23.69
C PRO A 327 8.27 16.49 22.78
N MET A 328 8.72 15.27 23.05
CA MET A 328 8.26 14.08 22.33
C MET A 328 6.76 13.81 22.51
N MET A 329 6.13 13.25 21.46
CA MET A 329 4.73 12.81 21.55
C MET A 329 4.60 11.54 22.43
N PRO A 330 3.46 11.36 23.12
CA PRO A 330 3.23 10.20 23.99
C PRO A 330 3.51 8.85 23.32
N HIS A 331 3.01 8.65 22.09
CA HIS A 331 3.25 7.41 21.33
C HIS A 331 4.74 7.16 21.05
N SER A 332 5.53 8.20 20.74
CA SER A 332 6.96 8.07 20.50
C SER A 332 7.70 7.65 21.79
N ARG A 333 7.32 8.24 22.93
CA ARG A 333 7.85 7.86 24.25
C ARG A 333 7.53 6.41 24.60
N ALA A 334 6.27 6.01 24.42
CA ALA A 334 5.85 4.62 24.63
C ALA A 334 6.61 3.63 23.73
N HIS A 335 6.93 4.04 22.49
CA HIS A 335 7.69 3.22 21.56
C HIS A 335 9.15 3.00 21.96
N PHE A 336 9.82 3.97 22.56
CA PHE A 336 11.16 3.78 23.14
C PHE A 336 11.13 2.70 24.22
N ILE A 337 10.22 2.85 25.18
CA ILE A 337 10.05 1.89 26.27
C ILE A 337 9.70 0.50 25.74
N TYR A 338 8.77 0.41 24.78
CA TYR A 338 8.37 -0.85 24.16
C TYR A 338 9.55 -1.56 23.47
N SER A 339 10.34 -0.81 22.70
CA SER A 339 11.47 -1.37 21.94
C SER A 339 12.55 -1.89 22.89
N LEU A 340 12.88 -1.13 23.94
CA LEU A 340 13.85 -1.56 24.95
C LEU A 340 13.34 -2.76 25.76
N ARG A 341 12.08 -2.73 26.21
CA ARG A 341 11.47 -3.85 26.96
C ARG A 341 11.55 -5.14 26.16
N ARG A 342 11.20 -5.08 24.86
CA ARG A 342 11.24 -6.26 24.00
C ARG A 342 12.67 -6.78 23.83
N PHE A 343 13.63 -5.88 23.59
CA PHE A 343 15.04 -6.25 23.51
C PHE A 343 15.52 -6.98 24.77
N MET A 344 15.17 -6.47 25.96
CA MET A 344 15.52 -7.10 27.23
C MET A 344 14.85 -8.46 27.44
N ILE A 345 13.56 -8.59 27.06
CA ILE A 345 12.84 -9.87 27.09
C ILE A 345 13.50 -10.89 26.14
N ASP A 346 13.81 -10.46 24.91
CA ASP A 346 14.44 -11.32 23.90
C ASP A 346 15.85 -11.76 24.37
N TYR A 347 16.64 -10.85 24.97
CA TYR A 347 17.95 -11.14 25.55
C TYR A 347 17.90 -12.28 26.58
N GLU A 348 16.96 -12.21 27.53
CA GLU A 348 16.80 -13.23 28.57
C GLU A 348 16.20 -14.53 28.01
N ASN A 349 15.16 -14.44 27.18
CA ASN A 349 14.50 -15.61 26.57
C ASN A 349 15.42 -16.40 25.63
N TRP A 350 16.37 -15.74 24.97
CA TRP A 350 17.35 -16.39 24.12
C TRP A 350 18.58 -16.90 24.88
N GLY A 351 18.56 -16.80 26.22
CA GLY A 351 19.62 -17.33 27.09
C GLY A 351 20.95 -16.61 26.93
N TRP A 352 20.95 -15.35 26.49
CA TRP A 352 22.18 -14.58 26.30
C TRP A 352 22.77 -14.07 27.61
N GLY A 353 21.95 -14.00 28.65
CA GLY A 353 22.34 -13.69 30.02
C GLY A 353 21.11 -13.61 30.91
N ARG A 354 21.33 -13.25 32.18
CA ARG A 354 20.26 -13.12 33.18
C ARG A 354 20.12 -11.67 33.62
N LEU A 355 18.90 -11.15 33.59
CA LEU A 355 18.64 -9.78 34.01
C LEU A 355 18.43 -9.69 35.52
N ARG A 356 18.81 -8.56 36.11
CA ARG A 356 18.62 -8.26 37.55
C ARG A 356 17.24 -7.67 37.86
N PHE A 357 16.38 -7.58 36.85
CA PHE A 357 15.06 -6.97 36.93
C PHE A 357 14.11 -7.70 35.98
N SER A 358 12.80 -7.59 36.22
CA SER A 358 11.78 -8.07 35.27
C SER A 358 11.47 -6.98 34.23
N PRO A 359 11.75 -7.17 32.93
CA PRO A 359 11.45 -6.16 31.91
C PRO A 359 9.96 -5.82 31.81
N SER A 360 9.09 -6.82 31.91
CA SER A 360 7.64 -6.62 31.83
C SER A 360 7.08 -5.71 32.91
N ARG A 361 7.69 -5.73 34.11
CA ARG A 361 7.27 -4.91 35.26
C ARG A 361 7.99 -3.56 35.27
N HIS A 362 9.32 -3.57 35.23
CA HIS A 362 10.15 -2.38 35.48
C HIS A 362 10.35 -1.50 34.23
N LEU A 363 10.14 -2.04 33.02
CA LEU A 363 10.07 -1.27 31.78
C LEU A 363 8.61 -1.18 31.27
N SER A 364 7.63 -1.26 32.17
CA SER A 364 6.22 -1.05 31.82
C SER A 364 6.00 0.40 31.37
N THR A 365 5.11 0.60 30.39
CA THR A 365 4.81 1.96 29.90
C THR A 365 3.88 2.63 30.90
N PRO A 366 4.28 3.76 31.52
CA PRO A 366 3.46 4.44 32.52
C PRO A 366 2.05 4.76 32.00
N ASP A 367 1.06 4.62 32.86
CA ASP A 367 -0.33 4.95 32.53
C ASP A 367 -0.61 6.42 32.84
N THR A 368 0.08 7.31 32.15
CA THR A 368 -0.06 8.76 32.30
C THR A 368 -0.31 9.42 30.94
N PRO A 369 -0.95 10.61 30.90
CA PRO A 369 -1.15 11.37 29.65
C PRO A 369 0.15 11.66 28.89
N LEU A 370 1.28 11.66 29.60
CA LEU A 370 2.61 11.89 29.05
C LEU A 370 3.06 10.75 28.11
N PHE A 371 2.67 9.51 28.41
CA PHE A 371 3.05 8.31 27.66
C PHE A 371 1.89 7.70 26.86
N ARG A 372 0.65 7.95 27.25
CA ARG A 372 -0.54 7.45 26.57
C ARG A 372 -1.47 8.60 26.23
N ARG A 373 -1.87 8.67 24.95
CA ARG A 373 -2.95 9.54 24.53
C ARG A 373 -4.25 8.73 24.59
N GLY A 374 -5.31 9.31 25.15
CA GLY A 374 -6.65 8.72 25.07
C GLY A 374 -7.08 8.46 23.62
N VAL A 375 -8.13 7.67 23.47
CA VAL A 375 -8.76 7.39 22.18
C VAL A 375 -9.21 8.72 21.54
N ASN A 376 -8.57 9.11 20.44
CA ASN A 376 -9.00 10.25 19.63
C ASN A 376 -9.16 9.79 18.17
N PRO A 377 -10.35 9.28 17.80
CA PRO A 377 -10.64 8.88 16.44
C PRO A 377 -10.65 10.13 15.56
N ARG A 378 -9.64 10.27 14.71
CA ARG A 378 -9.53 11.37 13.74
C ARG A 378 -10.41 11.08 12.52
N VAL A 379 -11.72 11.05 12.70
CA VAL A 379 -12.68 10.96 11.59
C VAL A 379 -12.54 12.19 10.69
N ILE A 380 -12.75 12.00 9.39
CA ILE A 380 -12.99 13.07 8.42
C ILE A 380 -14.36 13.68 8.69
N ASP A 381 -14.46 15.00 8.55
CA ASP A 381 -15.74 15.72 8.71
C ASP A 381 -16.81 15.15 7.77
N ASP A 382 -18.00 14.93 8.32
CA ASP A 382 -19.11 14.28 7.63
C ASP A 382 -19.43 14.83 6.23
N PRO A 383 -19.58 16.16 6.05
CA PRO A 383 -19.84 16.73 4.73
C PRO A 383 -18.71 16.44 3.73
N VAL A 384 -17.46 16.41 4.21
CA VAL A 384 -16.29 16.09 3.40
C VAL A 384 -16.29 14.60 3.06
N TRP A 385 -16.54 13.73 4.03
CA TRP A 385 -16.59 12.28 3.82
C TRP A 385 -17.66 11.87 2.81
N LEU A 386 -18.87 12.43 2.90
CA LEU A 386 -19.95 12.17 1.93
C LEU A 386 -19.58 12.61 0.52
N LYS A 387 -18.95 13.78 0.37
CA LYS A 387 -18.44 14.25 -0.93
C LYS A 387 -17.34 13.34 -1.48
N LEU A 388 -16.47 12.79 -0.63
CA LEU A 388 -15.45 11.82 -1.05
C LEU A 388 -16.04 10.47 -1.48
N ILE A 389 -17.10 9.99 -0.81
CA ILE A 389 -17.86 8.81 -1.25
C ILE A 389 -18.44 9.07 -2.65
N TRP A 390 -19.14 10.20 -2.82
CA TRP A 390 -19.67 10.59 -4.13
C TRP A 390 -18.57 10.67 -5.20
N ALA A 391 -17.46 11.33 -4.89
CA ALA A 391 -16.33 11.46 -5.82
C ALA A 391 -15.77 10.08 -6.21
N SER A 392 -15.68 9.13 -5.27
CA SER A 392 -15.15 7.78 -5.55
C SER A 392 -15.95 7.02 -6.62
N LEU A 393 -17.25 7.29 -6.72
CA LEU A 393 -18.13 6.70 -7.73
C LEU A 393 -18.15 7.49 -9.06
N ASN A 394 -17.61 8.72 -9.07
CA ASN A 394 -17.74 9.67 -10.18
C ASN A 394 -16.39 10.15 -10.74
N LEU A 395 -15.31 9.41 -10.49
CA LEU A 395 -13.99 9.67 -11.08
C LEU A 395 -14.00 9.42 -12.59
N ARG A 396 -13.36 10.31 -13.34
CA ARG A 396 -13.25 10.29 -14.80
C ARG A 396 -11.79 10.39 -15.23
N GLN A 397 -11.55 10.19 -16.53
CA GLN A 397 -10.22 10.30 -17.13
C GLN A 397 -9.57 11.67 -16.90
N GLU A 398 -10.38 12.74 -16.96
CA GLU A 398 -9.96 14.14 -16.71
C GLU A 398 -9.43 14.39 -15.30
N ASP A 399 -9.78 13.55 -14.32
CA ASP A 399 -9.36 13.71 -12.92
C ASP A 399 -7.95 13.16 -12.66
N LEU A 400 -7.34 12.46 -13.63
CA LEU A 400 -6.02 11.87 -13.48
C LEU A 400 -4.93 12.93 -13.34
N LEU A 401 -4.29 13.00 -12.16
CA LEU A 401 -3.16 13.90 -11.91
C LEU A 401 -1.95 13.61 -12.83
N THR A 402 -1.77 12.35 -13.24
CA THR A 402 -0.80 11.94 -14.28
C THR A 402 -1.32 10.71 -15.02
N GLU A 403 -1.37 10.74 -16.35
CA GLU A 403 -1.75 9.57 -17.17
C GLU A 403 -0.68 8.47 -17.21
N ILE A 404 0.51 8.75 -16.69
CA ILE A 404 1.70 7.93 -16.94
C ILE A 404 1.78 6.71 -16.01
N HIS A 405 1.15 6.74 -14.82
CA HIS A 405 1.48 5.80 -13.74
C HIS A 405 0.52 4.61 -13.60
N TYR A 406 -0.80 4.82 -13.54
CA TYR A 406 -1.80 3.76 -13.34
C TYR A 406 -3.08 4.04 -14.14
N PRO A 407 -3.79 3.01 -14.63
CA PRO A 407 -5.07 3.16 -15.33
C PRO A 407 -6.18 3.72 -14.43
N LEU A 408 -7.19 4.36 -15.04
CA LEU A 408 -8.33 4.93 -14.32
C LEU A 408 -9.10 3.84 -13.54
N ALA A 409 -9.41 2.70 -14.16
CA ALA A 409 -10.17 1.62 -13.53
C ALA A 409 -9.49 1.12 -12.24
N MET A 410 -8.15 1.01 -12.25
CA MET A 410 -7.37 0.64 -11.06
C MET A 410 -7.54 1.66 -9.93
N LEU A 411 -7.49 2.96 -10.25
CA LEU A 411 -7.63 4.03 -9.26
C LEU A 411 -9.06 4.16 -8.74
N GLN A 412 -10.07 3.95 -9.60
CA GLN A 412 -11.48 3.87 -9.22
C GLN A 412 -11.73 2.72 -8.25
N ALA A 413 -11.23 1.51 -8.55
CA ALA A 413 -11.34 0.36 -7.66
C ALA A 413 -10.68 0.63 -6.29
N MET A 414 -9.51 1.26 -6.26
CA MET A 414 -8.86 1.68 -5.00
C MET A 414 -9.70 2.68 -4.23
N ALA A 415 -10.24 3.69 -4.91
CA ALA A 415 -11.05 4.74 -4.29
C ALA A 415 -12.31 4.14 -3.65
N VAL A 416 -13.05 3.31 -4.39
CA VAL A 416 -14.29 2.69 -3.93
C VAL A 416 -14.05 1.70 -2.79
N ILE A 417 -13.01 0.86 -2.88
CA ILE A 417 -12.66 -0.03 -1.76
C ILE A 417 -12.26 0.78 -0.52
N TRP A 418 -11.54 1.90 -0.69
CA TRP A 418 -11.14 2.75 0.43
C TRP A 418 -12.35 3.41 1.12
N THR A 419 -13.30 3.94 0.35
CA THR A 419 -14.49 4.64 0.90
C THR A 419 -15.57 3.69 1.42
N HIS A 420 -15.80 2.54 0.76
CA HIS A 420 -16.91 1.63 1.09
C HIS A 420 -16.50 0.40 1.92
N ALA A 421 -15.22 0.01 1.94
CA ALA A 421 -14.76 -1.17 2.68
C ALA A 421 -13.85 -0.84 3.87
N GLY A 422 -13.52 0.43 4.16
CA GLY A 422 -12.80 0.81 5.40
C GLY A 422 -11.53 -0.02 5.69
N LEU A 423 -10.81 -0.47 4.67
CA LEU A 423 -9.64 -1.32 4.83
C LEU A 423 -8.42 -0.53 5.33
N ARG A 424 -7.52 -1.19 6.05
CA ARG A 424 -6.18 -0.62 6.25
C ARG A 424 -5.47 -0.58 4.90
N LYS A 425 -4.63 0.44 4.71
CA LYS A 425 -3.80 0.57 3.50
C LYS A 425 -3.07 -0.73 3.11
N ASN A 426 -2.46 -1.42 4.07
CA ASN A 426 -1.74 -2.67 3.80
C ASN A 426 -2.67 -3.86 3.48
N GLU A 427 -3.92 -3.83 3.96
CA GLU A 427 -4.93 -4.84 3.62
C GLU A 427 -5.40 -4.61 2.17
N LEU A 428 -5.75 -3.36 1.84
CA LEU A 428 -6.17 -2.95 0.49
C LEU A 428 -5.13 -3.31 -0.57
N LEU A 429 -3.87 -2.94 -0.35
CA LEU A 429 -2.79 -3.18 -1.32
C LEU A 429 -2.41 -4.67 -1.48
N ARG A 430 -2.89 -5.54 -0.58
CA ARG A 430 -2.62 -6.99 -0.59
C ARG A 430 -3.84 -7.83 -0.96
N LEU A 431 -4.96 -7.20 -1.35
CA LEU A 431 -6.09 -7.93 -1.91
C LEU A 431 -5.64 -8.73 -3.15
N THR A 432 -6.13 -9.95 -3.30
CA THR A 432 -5.88 -10.82 -4.45
C THR A 432 -6.92 -10.61 -5.54
N THR A 433 -6.69 -11.09 -6.76
CA THR A 433 -7.65 -10.95 -7.87
C THR A 433 -8.99 -11.64 -7.59
N GLY A 434 -9.01 -12.70 -6.78
CA GLY A 434 -10.22 -13.39 -6.34
C GLY A 434 -10.76 -12.91 -4.98
N CYS A 435 -10.48 -11.66 -4.58
CA CYS A 435 -10.82 -11.21 -3.23
C CYS A 435 -12.30 -10.93 -3.01
N ILE A 436 -13.16 -10.95 -4.03
CA ILE A 436 -14.56 -10.55 -3.89
C ILE A 436 -15.51 -11.54 -4.56
N THR A 437 -16.54 -11.95 -3.82
CA THR A 437 -17.55 -12.92 -4.25
C THR A 437 -18.94 -12.29 -4.09
N PRO A 438 -19.83 -12.33 -5.10
CA PRO A 438 -21.19 -11.81 -4.96
C PRO A 438 -22.00 -12.64 -3.96
N GLN A 439 -22.97 -12.01 -3.29
CA GLN A 439 -24.02 -12.73 -2.56
C GLN A 439 -24.85 -13.55 -3.55
N ALA A 440 -24.79 -14.87 -3.47
CA ALA A 440 -25.48 -15.78 -4.39
C ALA A 440 -26.97 -15.97 -4.04
N ASP A 441 -27.28 -16.07 -2.75
CA ASP A 441 -28.62 -16.41 -2.24
C ASP A 441 -29.25 -15.25 -1.46
N ASP A 442 -30.57 -15.24 -1.42
CA ASP A 442 -31.35 -14.34 -0.58
C ASP A 442 -31.04 -14.57 0.91
N ILE A 443 -30.90 -13.50 1.69
CA ILE A 443 -30.70 -13.60 3.14
C ILE A 443 -32.02 -13.24 3.83
N VAL A 444 -32.59 -14.20 4.55
CA VAL A 444 -33.76 -13.98 5.42
C VAL A 444 -33.27 -13.44 6.76
N LYS A 445 -33.73 -12.25 7.13
CA LYS A 445 -33.42 -11.64 8.44
C LYS A 445 -34.30 -12.21 9.55
N GLU A 446 -33.92 -11.98 10.80
CA GLU A 446 -34.68 -12.39 11.99
C GLU A 446 -36.10 -11.79 12.03
N ASP A 447 -36.31 -10.62 11.43
CA ASP A 447 -37.61 -9.96 11.30
C ASP A 447 -38.46 -10.47 10.12
N GLY A 448 -37.98 -11.48 9.39
CA GLY A 448 -38.64 -12.04 8.21
C GLY A 448 -38.44 -11.26 6.91
N SER A 449 -37.76 -10.10 6.94
CA SER A 449 -37.43 -9.34 5.73
C SER A 449 -36.31 -10.01 4.93
N ILE A 450 -36.37 -9.90 3.59
CA ILE A 450 -35.40 -10.54 2.68
C ILE A 450 -34.42 -9.49 2.15
N ILE A 451 -33.13 -9.84 2.15
CA ILE A 451 -32.09 -9.14 1.40
C ILE A 451 -31.85 -9.91 0.10
N PRO A 452 -32.27 -9.38 -1.06
CA PRO A 452 -32.14 -10.08 -2.33
C PRO A 452 -30.69 -10.43 -2.68
N ALA A 453 -30.48 -11.55 -3.37
CA ALA A 453 -29.21 -11.92 -3.96
C ALA A 453 -28.63 -10.78 -4.79
N GLY A 454 -27.30 -10.61 -4.73
CA GLY A 454 -26.60 -9.51 -5.40
C GLY A 454 -26.68 -8.14 -4.72
N THR A 455 -27.36 -7.99 -3.57
CA THR A 455 -27.39 -6.71 -2.82
C THR A 455 -26.02 -6.37 -2.23
N LEU A 456 -25.31 -7.37 -1.71
CA LEU A 456 -23.97 -7.23 -1.15
C LEU A 456 -22.96 -8.19 -1.80
N CYS A 457 -21.70 -8.01 -1.44
CA CYS A 457 -20.61 -8.92 -1.80
C CYS A 457 -19.77 -9.23 -0.57
N TYR A 458 -19.13 -10.39 -0.58
CA TYR A 458 -18.19 -10.83 0.44
C TYR A 458 -16.77 -10.53 0.01
N LEU A 459 -16.09 -9.67 0.78
CA LEU A 459 -14.70 -9.28 0.55
C LEU A 459 -13.77 -10.10 1.45
N HIS A 460 -12.90 -10.89 0.84
CA HIS A 460 -11.86 -11.68 1.49
C HIS A 460 -10.64 -10.80 1.78
N ILE A 461 -10.38 -10.56 3.06
CA ILE A 461 -9.31 -9.68 3.53
C ILE A 461 -8.12 -10.53 4.00
N PRO A 462 -6.91 -10.30 3.45
CA PRO A 462 -5.72 -11.04 3.82
C PRO A 462 -5.31 -10.76 5.27
N ALA A 463 -4.57 -11.69 5.88
CA ALA A 463 -4.10 -11.55 7.26
C ALA A 463 -3.32 -10.22 7.47
N GLY A 464 -3.63 -9.52 8.56
CA GLY A 464 -3.15 -8.17 8.86
C GLY A 464 -1.94 -8.14 9.81
N LYS A 465 -1.81 -7.05 10.59
CA LYS A 465 -0.79 -6.92 11.65
C LYS A 465 -1.12 -7.74 12.89
N THR A 466 -2.39 -7.79 13.23
CA THR A 466 -2.93 -8.43 14.44
C THR A 466 -4.13 -9.31 14.13
N SER A 467 -4.65 -9.26 12.90
CA SER A 467 -5.87 -9.93 12.48
C SER A 467 -5.55 -11.14 11.61
N LYS A 468 -6.25 -12.25 11.85
CA LYS A 468 -6.29 -13.40 10.92
C LYS A 468 -6.95 -12.95 9.61
N ALA A 469 -6.79 -13.74 8.55
CA ALA A 469 -7.60 -13.53 7.34
C ALA A 469 -9.08 -13.67 7.70
N PHE A 470 -9.93 -12.81 7.13
CA PHE A 470 -11.35 -12.78 7.45
C PHE A 470 -12.15 -12.30 6.25
N VAL A 471 -13.46 -12.57 6.27
CA VAL A 471 -14.39 -12.17 5.23
C VAL A 471 -15.37 -11.16 5.82
N LYS A 472 -15.75 -10.15 5.04
CA LYS A 472 -16.78 -9.20 5.47
C LYS A 472 -17.74 -8.81 4.34
N PRO A 473 -18.99 -8.49 4.69
CA PRO A 473 -19.94 -7.94 3.74
C PRO A 473 -19.58 -6.49 3.38
N VAL A 474 -19.70 -6.17 2.09
CA VAL A 474 -19.57 -4.82 1.52
C VAL A 474 -20.64 -4.61 0.45
N ALA A 475 -20.96 -3.36 0.13
CA ALA A 475 -21.94 -3.05 -0.91
C ALA A 475 -21.53 -3.63 -2.28
N ALA A 476 -22.50 -4.09 -3.08
CA ALA A 476 -22.25 -4.69 -4.39
C ALA A 476 -21.53 -3.76 -5.38
N VAL A 477 -21.63 -2.44 -5.19
CA VAL A 477 -20.88 -1.43 -5.95
C VAL A 477 -19.36 -1.68 -5.91
N VAL A 478 -18.83 -2.23 -4.81
CA VAL A 478 -17.40 -2.55 -4.69
C VAL A 478 -16.99 -3.59 -5.74
N LYS A 479 -17.81 -4.63 -5.95
CA LYS A 479 -17.55 -5.66 -6.96
C LYS A 479 -17.54 -5.09 -8.36
N LYS A 480 -18.48 -4.21 -8.71
CA LYS A 480 -18.53 -3.55 -10.02
C LYS A 480 -17.19 -2.91 -10.40
N TYR A 481 -16.60 -2.11 -9.51
CA TYR A 481 -15.33 -1.45 -9.82
C TYR A 481 -14.13 -2.39 -9.77
N VAL A 482 -14.17 -3.44 -8.95
CA VAL A 482 -13.17 -4.51 -8.98
C VAL A 482 -13.20 -5.23 -10.32
N ASP A 483 -14.37 -5.58 -10.83
CA ASP A 483 -14.54 -6.26 -12.12
C ASP A 483 -14.05 -5.37 -13.28
N LEU A 484 -14.44 -4.08 -13.31
CA LEU A 484 -13.93 -3.12 -14.30
C LEU A 484 -12.39 -3.06 -14.34
N TRP A 485 -11.75 -3.09 -13.17
CA TRP A 485 -10.30 -3.16 -13.12
C TRP A 485 -9.77 -4.51 -13.59
N LEU A 486 -10.36 -5.63 -13.16
CA LEU A 486 -9.93 -6.95 -13.58
C LEU A 486 -10.01 -7.14 -15.11
N ASP A 487 -11.01 -6.54 -15.77
CA ASP A 487 -11.18 -6.57 -17.22
C ASP A 487 -10.06 -5.81 -17.95
N GLU A 488 -9.62 -4.65 -17.43
CA GLU A 488 -8.51 -3.87 -18.00
C GLU A 488 -7.11 -4.36 -17.56
N ARG A 489 -7.05 -5.10 -16.45
CA ARG A 489 -5.79 -5.51 -15.83
C ARG A 489 -5.05 -6.47 -16.76
N PRO A 490 -3.76 -6.22 -17.07
CA PRO A 490 -3.02 -7.13 -17.94
C PRO A 490 -2.97 -8.56 -17.37
N ALA A 491 -3.18 -9.57 -18.23
CA ALA A 491 -3.27 -10.97 -17.82
C ALA A 491 -1.93 -11.56 -17.35
N GLU A 492 -0.82 -11.13 -17.94
CA GLU A 492 0.53 -11.66 -17.73
C GLU A 492 1.26 -11.08 -16.49
N GLN A 493 0.51 -10.62 -15.50
CA GLN A 493 1.08 -10.13 -14.24
C GLN A 493 1.67 -11.30 -13.42
N ALA A 494 2.99 -11.30 -13.22
CA ALA A 494 3.70 -12.30 -12.43
C ALA A 494 3.13 -12.45 -11.01
N MET A 495 3.17 -13.67 -10.46
CA MET A 495 2.85 -13.89 -9.05
C MET A 495 3.93 -13.29 -8.16
N LEU A 496 3.51 -12.59 -7.10
CA LEU A 496 4.39 -11.93 -6.15
C LEU A 496 4.26 -12.60 -4.79
N ALA A 497 5.39 -12.75 -4.09
CA ALA A 497 5.39 -13.25 -2.73
C ALA A 497 4.73 -12.23 -1.79
N ASP A 498 3.71 -12.68 -1.06
CA ASP A 498 3.09 -11.91 0.01
C ASP A 498 4.06 -11.78 1.19
N ASP A 499 4.33 -10.56 1.63
CA ASP A 499 5.26 -10.26 2.72
C ASP A 499 4.78 -10.75 4.10
N ARG A 500 3.55 -11.28 4.21
CA ARG A 500 2.98 -11.80 5.46
C ARG A 500 2.79 -13.29 5.47
N THR A 501 2.34 -13.88 4.36
CA THR A 501 2.09 -15.32 4.30
C THR A 501 3.22 -16.08 3.60
N GLY A 502 4.05 -15.40 2.80
CA GLY A 502 5.07 -16.02 1.96
C GLY A 502 4.52 -16.66 0.69
N GLU A 503 3.19 -16.74 0.55
CA GLU A 503 2.51 -17.34 -0.59
C GLU A 503 2.72 -16.48 -1.85
N LYS A 504 2.85 -17.16 -3.00
CA LYS A 504 2.88 -16.49 -4.31
C LYS A 504 1.45 -16.22 -4.75
N VAL A 505 1.06 -14.94 -4.81
CA VAL A 505 -0.30 -14.51 -5.15
C VAL A 505 -0.30 -13.50 -6.29
N ARG A 506 -1.42 -13.40 -7.00
CA ARG A 506 -1.69 -12.29 -7.92
C ARG A 506 -2.43 -11.21 -7.16
N PHE A 507 -1.75 -10.10 -6.87
CA PHE A 507 -2.41 -8.97 -6.23
C PHE A 507 -3.41 -8.31 -7.19
N LEU A 508 -4.56 -7.90 -6.65
CA LEU A 508 -5.56 -7.09 -7.33
C LEU A 508 -4.89 -5.83 -7.87
N PHE A 509 -4.22 -5.09 -7.00
CA PHE A 509 -3.54 -3.84 -7.34
C PHE A 509 -2.08 -4.06 -7.76
N GLN A 510 -1.93 -4.68 -8.92
CA GLN A 510 -0.65 -4.92 -9.57
C GLN A 510 -0.69 -4.43 -11.02
N TYR A 511 0.32 -3.65 -11.41
CA TYR A 511 0.44 -3.10 -12.75
C TYR A 511 1.93 -3.06 -13.14
N ARG A 512 2.26 -3.37 -14.40
CA ARG A 512 3.66 -3.39 -14.89
C ARG A 512 4.57 -4.34 -14.09
N GLY A 513 4.04 -5.48 -13.67
CA GLY A 513 4.76 -6.49 -12.89
C GLY A 513 5.09 -6.07 -11.46
N LYS A 514 4.48 -4.98 -10.95
CA LYS A 514 4.77 -4.43 -9.62
C LYS A 514 3.50 -4.19 -8.81
N PRO A 515 3.54 -4.38 -7.48
CA PRO A 515 2.44 -3.98 -6.63
C PRO A 515 2.38 -2.44 -6.59
N ALA A 516 1.17 -1.91 -6.40
CA ALA A 516 1.00 -0.47 -6.25
C ALA A 516 1.81 0.09 -5.07
N GLY A 517 2.32 1.31 -5.24
CA GLY A 517 3.19 1.96 -4.26
C GLY A 517 2.49 2.18 -2.90
N SER A 518 3.22 1.99 -1.80
CA SER A 518 2.65 2.11 -0.44
C SER A 518 2.17 3.51 -0.04
N THR A 519 2.40 4.53 -0.87
CA THR A 519 1.94 5.92 -0.66
C THR A 519 0.81 6.31 -1.61
N ILE A 520 0.39 5.43 -2.53
CA ILE A 520 -0.56 5.75 -3.61
C ILE A 520 -1.88 6.31 -3.08
N LEU A 521 -2.42 5.75 -1.99
CA LEU A 521 -3.67 6.25 -1.41
C LEU A 521 -3.53 7.71 -0.96
N ASN A 522 -2.49 8.02 -0.20
CA ASN A 522 -2.34 9.35 0.40
C ASN A 522 -1.82 10.40 -0.59
N ASN A 523 -1.01 10.01 -1.57
CA ASN A 523 -0.32 10.94 -2.47
C ASN A 523 -0.99 11.05 -3.84
N THR A 524 -1.95 10.18 -4.15
CA THR A 524 -2.59 10.15 -5.48
C THR A 524 -4.10 10.00 -5.36
N VAL A 525 -4.60 8.90 -4.79
CA VAL A 525 -6.04 8.61 -4.77
C VAL A 525 -6.82 9.65 -3.95
N ILE A 526 -6.38 9.95 -2.73
CA ILE A 526 -7.04 10.93 -1.86
C ILE A 526 -7.01 12.34 -2.45
N PRO A 527 -5.85 12.88 -2.90
CA PRO A 527 -5.81 14.17 -3.58
C PRO A 527 -6.72 14.26 -4.81
N MET A 528 -6.76 13.19 -5.62
CA MET A 528 -7.66 13.10 -6.79
C MET A 528 -9.13 13.16 -6.36
N LEU A 529 -9.52 12.43 -5.30
CA LEU A 529 -10.88 12.48 -4.76
C LEU A 529 -11.23 13.86 -4.20
N CYS A 530 -10.29 14.51 -3.49
CA CYS A 530 -10.48 15.86 -2.96
C CYS A 530 -10.71 16.87 -4.09
N ALA A 531 -9.89 16.81 -5.15
CA ALA A 531 -10.04 17.66 -6.33
C ALA A 531 -11.40 17.45 -7.00
N ARG A 532 -11.80 16.20 -7.23
CA ARG A 532 -13.10 15.86 -7.84
C ARG A 532 -14.30 16.30 -6.99
N ALA A 533 -14.18 16.18 -5.68
CA ALA A 533 -15.20 16.59 -4.72
C ALA A 533 -15.27 18.12 -4.50
N GLY A 534 -14.31 18.89 -5.02
CA GLY A 534 -14.18 20.32 -4.73
C GLY A 534 -13.95 20.60 -3.24
N VAL A 535 -13.19 19.73 -2.55
CA VAL A 535 -12.87 19.89 -1.12
C VAL A 535 -11.34 19.99 -0.93
N PRO A 536 -10.87 20.71 0.11
CA PRO A 536 -9.45 20.75 0.41
C PRO A 536 -8.90 19.37 0.81
N SER A 537 -7.56 19.21 0.72
CA SER A 537 -6.88 17.99 1.19
C SER A 537 -6.76 17.90 2.72
N GLU A 538 -7.30 18.89 3.44
CA GLU A 538 -7.33 18.99 4.89
C GLU A 538 -8.73 19.42 5.34
N ASP A 539 -9.13 19.00 6.53
CA ASP A 539 -10.39 19.40 7.18
C ASP A 539 -10.12 19.87 8.62
N SER A 540 -11.16 19.97 9.47
CA SER A 540 -10.98 20.39 10.87
C SER A 540 -10.04 19.48 11.68
N GLY A 541 -9.86 18.23 11.25
CA GLY A 541 -8.95 17.24 11.84
C GLY A 541 -7.55 17.21 11.23
N GLY A 542 -7.24 18.13 10.32
CA GLY A 542 -5.97 18.26 9.59
C GLY A 542 -5.95 17.49 8.26
N THR A 543 -4.77 17.07 7.80
CA THR A 543 -4.64 16.38 6.51
C THR A 543 -5.48 15.10 6.42
N ILE A 544 -6.16 14.92 5.29
CA ILE A 544 -6.96 13.73 4.99
C ILE A 544 -6.00 12.58 4.65
N THR A 545 -6.17 11.42 5.30
CA THR A 545 -5.31 10.25 5.08
C THR A 545 -6.12 8.97 5.03
N SER A 546 -5.52 7.92 4.44
CA SER A 546 -6.15 6.60 4.33
C SER A 546 -6.60 6.04 5.69
N HIS A 547 -5.84 6.31 6.76
CA HIS A 547 -6.19 5.90 8.12
C HIS A 547 -7.44 6.62 8.65
N ARG A 548 -7.57 7.92 8.35
CA ARG A 548 -8.74 8.72 8.74
C ARG A 548 -10.00 8.26 7.99
N GLY A 549 -9.86 7.92 6.70
CA GLY A 549 -10.98 7.34 5.93
C GLY A 549 -11.51 6.04 6.52
N ARG A 550 -10.63 5.15 7.02
CA ARG A 550 -11.08 3.97 7.78
C ARG A 550 -11.87 4.34 9.03
N ALA A 551 -11.42 5.33 9.80
CA ALA A 551 -12.15 5.80 10.97
C ALA A 551 -13.54 6.35 10.61
N SER A 552 -13.62 7.13 9.53
CA SER A 552 -14.89 7.65 9.00
C SER A 552 -15.84 6.55 8.55
N ALA A 553 -15.36 5.56 7.79
CA ALA A 553 -16.18 4.43 7.36
C ALA A 553 -16.77 3.66 8.56
N VAL A 554 -15.93 3.37 9.56
CA VAL A 554 -16.35 2.66 10.79
C VAL A 554 -17.34 3.49 11.60
N THR A 555 -17.08 4.79 11.76
CA THR A 555 -18.00 5.70 12.48
C THR A 555 -19.32 5.84 11.74
N ALA A 556 -19.32 5.92 10.39
CA ALA A 556 -20.54 6.00 9.61
C ALA A 556 -21.44 4.77 9.81
N LEU A 557 -20.87 3.56 9.83
CA LEU A 557 -21.62 2.33 10.10
C LEU A 557 -22.18 2.25 11.53
N ALA A 558 -21.54 2.91 12.48
CA ALA A 558 -21.99 2.98 13.87
C ALA A 558 -23.04 4.06 14.13
N SER A 559 -23.08 5.10 13.29
CA SER A 559 -23.90 6.30 13.51
C SER A 559 -25.25 6.30 12.79
N VAL A 560 -25.51 5.36 11.89
CA VAL A 560 -26.83 5.24 11.24
C VAL A 560 -27.89 4.72 12.22
N PRO A 561 -29.18 5.08 12.05
CA PRO A 561 -30.27 4.45 12.80
C PRO A 561 -30.24 2.94 12.60
N GLN A 562 -30.29 2.15 13.69
CA GLN A 562 -30.06 0.69 13.67
C GLN A 562 -28.68 0.30 13.09
N GLY A 563 -27.66 1.13 13.30
CA GLY A 563 -26.29 0.84 12.91
C GLY A 563 -25.68 -0.36 13.65
N MET A 564 -24.52 -0.79 13.16
CA MET A 564 -23.84 -1.96 13.70
C MET A 564 -23.42 -1.74 15.16
N SER A 565 -23.63 -2.76 15.99
CA SER A 565 -23.13 -2.83 17.36
C SER A 565 -21.59 -2.85 17.40
N LEU A 566 -21.00 -2.57 18.57
CA LEU A 566 -19.55 -2.60 18.76
C LEU A 566 -18.95 -3.98 18.39
N TYR A 567 -19.67 -5.06 18.70
CA TYR A 567 -19.24 -6.41 18.39
C TYR A 567 -19.24 -6.68 16.88
N GLU A 568 -20.31 -6.30 16.17
CA GLU A 568 -20.39 -6.44 14.71
C GLU A 568 -19.33 -5.60 14.01
N LEU A 569 -19.11 -4.36 14.47
CA LEU A 569 -18.03 -3.50 13.97
C LEU A 569 -16.65 -4.09 14.23
N MET A 570 -16.46 -4.76 15.37
CA MET A 570 -15.21 -5.48 15.68
C MET A 570 -14.96 -6.60 14.66
N GLN A 571 -15.99 -7.38 14.31
CA GLN A 571 -15.90 -8.41 13.26
C GLN A 571 -15.66 -7.79 11.87
N TRP A 572 -16.42 -6.75 11.50
CA TRP A 572 -16.30 -6.08 10.21
C TRP A 572 -14.95 -5.39 10.00
N THR A 573 -14.31 -4.91 11.08
CA THR A 573 -12.98 -4.31 11.04
C THR A 573 -11.84 -5.33 11.19
N GLY A 574 -12.15 -6.57 11.58
CA GLY A 574 -11.17 -7.62 11.87
C GLY A 574 -10.32 -7.31 13.10
N HIS A 575 -10.90 -6.71 14.14
CA HIS A 575 -10.21 -6.43 15.39
C HIS A 575 -10.36 -7.59 16.37
N SER A 576 -9.27 -7.95 17.05
CA SER A 576 -9.30 -9.01 18.08
C SER A 576 -9.81 -8.51 19.44
N THR A 577 -9.85 -7.19 19.66
CA THR A 577 -10.26 -6.59 20.93
C THR A 577 -11.19 -5.40 20.70
N PRO A 578 -12.21 -5.20 21.56
CA PRO A 578 -13.11 -4.05 21.46
C PRO A 578 -12.38 -2.70 21.58
N GLN A 579 -11.33 -2.65 22.41
CA GLN A 579 -10.47 -1.47 22.57
C GLN A 579 -9.93 -0.96 21.24
N SER A 580 -9.52 -1.88 20.35
CA SER A 580 -8.99 -1.54 19.03
C SER A 580 -10.06 -0.90 18.13
N THR A 581 -11.33 -1.30 18.28
CA THR A 581 -12.46 -0.73 17.54
C THR A 581 -12.84 0.64 18.08
N MET A 582 -12.82 0.82 19.40
CA MET A 582 -13.09 2.13 20.03
C MET A 582 -12.14 3.22 19.52
N HIS A 583 -10.88 2.90 19.18
CA HIS A 583 -9.94 3.85 18.56
C HIS A 583 -10.42 4.48 17.25
N TYR A 584 -11.42 3.91 16.59
CA TYR A 584 -11.99 4.39 15.33
C TYR A 584 -13.39 5.00 15.48
N LEU A 585 -14.02 4.90 16.65
CA LEU A 585 -15.42 5.31 16.87
C LEU A 585 -15.51 6.67 17.53
N ARG A 586 -16.10 7.64 16.83
CA ARG A 586 -16.50 8.93 17.41
C ARG A 586 -17.99 8.93 17.68
N ILE A 587 -18.38 8.83 18.96
CA ILE A 587 -19.77 9.02 19.37
C ILE A 587 -20.06 10.52 19.38
N ARG A 588 -21.14 10.94 18.71
CA ARG A 588 -21.59 12.34 18.77
C ARG A 588 -22.30 12.61 20.09
N PRO A 589 -22.12 13.78 20.72
CA PRO A 589 -22.89 14.16 21.89
C PRO A 589 -24.42 14.07 21.66
N THR A 590 -24.90 14.48 20.48
CA THR A 590 -26.32 14.38 20.11
C THR A 590 -26.81 12.94 19.94
N GLN A 591 -25.97 12.05 19.38
CA GLN A 591 -26.29 10.63 19.27
C GLN A 591 -26.30 9.96 20.64
N LEU A 592 -25.36 10.33 21.53
CA LEU A 592 -25.34 9.85 22.91
C LEU A 592 -26.59 10.32 23.65
N ALA A 593 -26.98 11.59 23.51
CA ALA A 593 -28.20 12.14 24.09
C ALA A 593 -29.45 11.43 23.56
N ALA A 594 -29.57 11.22 22.24
CA ALA A 594 -30.69 10.48 21.66
C ALA A 594 -30.75 9.01 22.11
N SER A 595 -29.59 8.35 22.21
CA SER A 595 -29.49 6.98 22.71
C SER A 595 -29.84 6.89 24.19
N PHE A 596 -29.42 7.88 24.98
CA PHE A 596 -29.81 8.03 26.37
C PHE A 596 -31.32 8.21 26.49
N VAL A 597 -31.92 9.17 25.78
CA VAL A 597 -33.38 9.39 25.78
C VAL A 597 -34.15 8.13 25.36
N LYS A 598 -33.64 7.38 24.36
CA LYS A 598 -34.26 6.09 23.98
C LYS A 598 -34.16 5.06 25.10
N ALA A 599 -33.01 4.93 25.76
CA ALA A 599 -32.82 4.01 26.86
C ALA A 599 -33.64 4.40 28.10
N ASP A 600 -33.73 5.70 28.37
CA ASP A 600 -34.51 6.32 29.43
C ASP A 600 -36.01 6.09 29.21
N ARG A 601 -36.50 6.28 27.98
CA ARG A 601 -37.88 5.91 27.58
C ARG A 601 -38.19 4.43 27.77
N ILE A 602 -37.22 3.54 27.51
CA ILE A 602 -37.39 2.09 27.75
C ILE A 602 -37.39 1.79 29.26
N ALA A 603 -36.59 2.51 30.06
CA ALA A 603 -36.66 2.42 31.52
C ALA A 603 -38.02 2.89 32.06
N HIS A 604 -38.65 3.87 31.40
CA HIS A 604 -39.99 4.38 31.70
C HIS A 604 -41.14 3.55 31.08
N MET A 605 -40.87 2.62 30.16
CA MET A 605 -41.89 1.72 29.57
C MET A 605 -42.38 0.63 30.53
N ILE A 606 -41.71 0.42 31.66
CA ILE A 606 -42.37 -0.18 32.83
C ILE A 606 -43.11 0.98 33.48
N SER A 607 -44.38 1.18 33.13
CA SER A 607 -45.23 2.19 33.73
C SER A 607 -45.44 1.84 35.20
N VAL A 608 -44.60 2.40 36.05
CA VAL A 608 -44.78 2.39 37.49
C VAL A 608 -45.63 3.60 37.84
N LEU A 609 -46.93 3.38 38.08
CA LEU A 609 -47.77 4.43 38.64
C LEU A 609 -47.46 4.53 40.12
N ILE A 610 -46.89 5.66 40.53
CA ILE A 610 -46.67 6.00 41.94
C ILE A 610 -47.83 6.88 42.38
N ASP A 611 -48.61 6.36 43.33
CA ASP A 611 -49.74 7.04 43.94
C ASP A 611 -49.31 7.64 45.29
N HIS A 612 -49.33 8.98 45.36
CA HIS A 612 -48.83 9.74 46.51
C HIS A 612 -49.90 9.99 47.58
N ASP A 613 -51.06 9.37 47.46
CA ASP A 613 -52.13 9.42 48.46
C ASP A 613 -51.61 8.92 49.84
N PRO A 614 -51.67 9.76 50.89
CA PRO A 614 -51.23 9.39 52.23
C PRO A 614 -52.05 8.27 52.87
N GLU A 615 -53.31 8.05 52.47
CA GLU A 615 -54.14 6.94 52.97
C GLU A 615 -53.88 5.62 52.22
N ALA A 616 -53.43 5.68 50.96
CA ALA A 616 -53.00 4.51 50.18
C ALA A 616 -51.54 4.10 50.43
N ALA A 617 -50.80 4.85 51.27
CA ALA A 617 -49.41 4.57 51.57
C ALA A 617 -49.24 3.17 52.21
N SER A 618 -48.42 2.33 51.56
CA SER A 618 -47.95 1.10 52.17
C SER A 618 -46.94 1.41 53.30
N LEU A 619 -46.62 0.42 54.15
CA LEU A 619 -45.54 0.51 55.15
C LEU A 619 -44.18 0.97 54.59
N THR A 620 -44.00 0.95 53.26
CA THR A 620 -42.77 1.30 52.52
C THR A 620 -42.85 2.63 51.74
N GLY A 621 -43.94 3.40 51.86
CA GLY A 621 -44.13 4.66 51.13
C GLY A 621 -45.30 4.63 50.13
N PRO A 622 -45.36 5.57 49.17
CA PRO A 622 -46.49 5.72 48.25
C PRO A 622 -46.80 4.43 47.48
N ALA A 623 -48.09 4.13 47.26
CA ALA A 623 -48.50 2.89 46.59
C ALA A 623 -47.93 2.84 45.17
N THR A 624 -47.25 1.74 44.86
CA THR A 624 -46.53 1.54 43.60
C THR A 624 -47.26 0.47 42.78
N TYR A 625 -47.78 0.84 41.61
CA TYR A 625 -48.50 -0.06 40.71
C TYR A 625 -47.66 -0.33 39.46
N TYR A 626 -47.25 -1.60 39.26
CA TYR A 626 -46.55 -2.05 38.06
C TYR A 626 -47.56 -2.55 37.02
N ASP A 627 -47.57 -1.98 35.83
CA ASP A 627 -48.43 -2.45 34.74
C ASP A 627 -47.97 -3.81 34.20
N LEU A 628 -48.86 -4.80 34.23
CA LEU A 628 -48.64 -6.16 33.74
C LEU A 628 -49.36 -6.45 32.41
N GLY A 629 -49.98 -5.44 31.77
CA GLY A 629 -50.82 -5.62 30.59
C GLY A 629 -52.30 -5.56 30.95
N ASP A 630 -52.88 -6.69 31.37
CA ASP A 630 -54.32 -6.81 31.71
C ASP A 630 -54.63 -6.46 33.18
N SER A 631 -53.60 -6.26 34.00
CA SER A 631 -53.70 -5.96 35.44
C SER A 631 -52.52 -5.14 35.94
N TYR A 632 -52.62 -4.62 37.16
CA TYR A 632 -51.57 -3.93 37.90
C TYR A 632 -51.08 -4.78 39.07
N CYS A 633 -49.77 -4.79 39.32
CA CYS A 633 -49.19 -5.36 40.54
C CYS A 633 -48.92 -4.28 41.58
N THR A 634 -49.49 -4.42 42.77
CA THR A 634 -49.34 -3.50 43.92
C THR A 634 -48.18 -3.86 44.84
N ASN A 635 -47.45 -4.95 44.56
CA ASN A 635 -46.30 -5.36 45.37
C ASN A 635 -45.12 -4.39 45.14
N PRO A 636 -44.67 -3.65 46.17
CA PRO A 636 -43.56 -2.70 46.06
C PRO A 636 -42.21 -3.38 45.72
N PHE A 637 -42.12 -4.70 45.86
CA PHE A 637 -40.95 -5.51 45.53
C PHE A 637 -41.18 -6.41 44.32
N TRP A 638 -42.04 -6.03 43.36
CA TRP A 638 -42.33 -6.83 42.16
C TRP A 638 -41.07 -7.28 41.42
N SER A 639 -40.04 -6.42 41.32
CA SER A 639 -38.77 -6.71 40.63
C SER A 639 -38.01 -7.92 41.22
N SER A 640 -38.16 -8.18 42.53
CA SER A 640 -37.58 -9.32 43.24
C SER A 640 -38.59 -10.42 43.57
N CYS A 641 -39.84 -10.29 43.15
CA CYS A 641 -40.89 -11.29 43.38
C CYS A 641 -40.59 -12.60 42.61
N GLN A 642 -40.52 -13.71 43.33
CA GLN A 642 -40.29 -15.05 42.76
C GLN A 642 -41.49 -15.56 41.94
N HIS A 643 -42.67 -14.98 42.12
CA HIS A 643 -43.93 -15.37 41.46
C HIS A 643 -44.40 -14.40 40.38
N ARG A 644 -43.54 -13.48 39.91
CA ARG A 644 -43.87 -12.40 38.96
C ARG A 644 -44.42 -12.85 37.59
N MET A 645 -44.42 -14.15 37.30
CA MET A 645 -44.97 -14.76 36.09
C MET A 645 -46.34 -15.41 36.30
N ALA A 646 -46.90 -15.41 37.52
CA ALA A 646 -48.15 -16.08 37.89
C ALA A 646 -49.07 -15.16 38.73
N CYS A 647 -49.30 -13.92 38.25
CA CYS A 647 -49.94 -12.87 39.03
C CYS A 647 -51.47 -12.98 39.17
N ILE A 648 -52.17 -13.68 38.26
CA ILE A 648 -53.65 -13.66 38.21
C ILE A 648 -54.33 -14.06 39.53
N GLY A 649 -53.75 -15.03 40.27
CA GLY A 649 -54.26 -15.46 41.58
C GLY A 649 -53.53 -14.86 42.80
N CYS A 650 -52.71 -13.83 42.61
CA CYS A 650 -51.92 -13.21 43.66
C CYS A 650 -52.72 -12.09 44.36
N ASP A 651 -52.63 -12.01 45.68
CA ASP A 651 -53.31 -10.97 46.48
C ASP A 651 -52.87 -9.53 46.14
N PHE A 652 -51.71 -9.37 45.49
CA PHE A 652 -51.19 -8.09 45.02
C PHE A 652 -51.61 -7.74 43.59
N ASN A 653 -52.46 -8.55 42.95
CA ASN A 653 -52.92 -8.31 41.59
C ASN A 653 -54.24 -7.52 41.58
N LEU A 654 -54.26 -6.42 40.83
CA LEU A 654 -55.43 -5.57 40.63
C LEU A 654 -55.81 -5.57 39.15
N LEU A 655 -56.95 -6.15 38.79
CA LEU A 655 -57.39 -6.19 37.40
C LEU A 655 -57.74 -4.79 36.86
N LYS A 656 -57.42 -4.50 35.60
CA LYS A 656 -57.68 -3.18 34.99
C LYS A 656 -59.16 -2.89 34.77
N ASP A 657 -59.98 -3.93 34.59
CA ASP A 657 -61.43 -3.84 34.44
C ASP A 657 -62.17 -3.52 35.76
N SER A 658 -61.48 -3.55 36.90
CA SER A 658 -62.03 -3.08 38.16
C SER A 658 -62.26 -1.57 38.15
N ALA A 659 -63.22 -1.10 38.96
CA ALA A 659 -63.51 0.33 39.09
C ALA A 659 -62.25 1.14 39.45
N ARG A 660 -61.38 0.61 40.33
CA ARG A 660 -60.11 1.25 40.67
C ARG A 660 -59.08 1.15 39.54
N GLY A 661 -59.03 0.02 38.83
CA GLY A 661 -58.16 -0.18 37.66
C GLY A 661 -58.44 0.82 36.52
N LEU A 662 -59.72 1.05 36.20
CA LEU A 662 -60.14 2.01 35.17
C LEU A 662 -59.77 3.46 35.53
N ILE A 663 -59.91 3.83 36.81
CA ILE A 663 -59.53 5.17 37.26
C ILE A 663 -58.00 5.32 37.30
N LEU A 664 -57.24 4.27 37.64
CA LEU A 664 -55.78 4.27 37.54
C LEU A 664 -55.29 4.39 36.08
N GLU A 665 -55.97 3.74 35.14
CA GLU A 665 -55.69 3.88 33.70
C GLU A 665 -56.01 5.30 33.19
N SER A 666 -57.08 5.91 33.70
CA SER A 666 -57.41 7.32 33.45
C SER A 666 -56.35 8.26 34.05
N LYS A 667 -55.87 8.00 35.28
CA LYS A 667 -54.77 8.75 35.92
C LYS A 667 -53.48 8.66 35.11
N ALA A 668 -53.14 7.47 34.62
CA ALA A 668 -52.00 7.26 33.74
C ALA A 668 -52.12 8.06 32.44
N SER A 669 -53.31 8.07 31.83
CA SER A 669 -53.59 8.77 30.59
C SER A 669 -53.54 10.30 30.76
N VAL A 670 -54.11 10.84 31.85
CA VAL A 670 -54.08 12.27 32.15
C VAL A 670 -52.68 12.78 32.46
N ARG A 671 -51.87 12.03 33.23
CA ARG A 671 -50.45 12.35 33.42
C ARG A 671 -49.69 12.37 32.10
N ARG A 672 -49.96 11.39 31.22
CA ARG A 672 -49.37 11.34 29.88
C ARG A 672 -49.68 12.59 29.06
N TYR A 673 -50.91 13.11 29.12
CA TYR A 673 -51.26 14.37 28.44
C TYR A 673 -50.47 15.56 28.99
N LEU A 674 -50.29 15.67 30.31
CA LEU A 674 -49.51 16.76 30.94
C LEU A 674 -48.01 16.69 30.64
N GLU A 675 -47.45 15.49 30.49
CA GLU A 675 -46.01 15.27 30.34
C GLU A 675 -45.55 15.13 28.88
N GLU A 676 -46.33 14.47 28.02
CA GLU A 676 -45.92 14.12 26.65
C GLU A 676 -46.53 15.02 25.57
N VAL A 677 -47.66 15.67 25.84
CA VAL A 677 -48.38 16.47 24.83
C VAL A 677 -48.14 17.96 25.06
N PRO A 678 -47.72 18.74 24.04
CA PRO A 678 -47.58 20.19 24.16
C PRO A 678 -48.97 20.84 24.18
N LEU A 679 -49.51 21.04 25.38
CA LEU A 679 -50.83 21.63 25.63
C LEU A 679 -50.77 23.16 25.63
N THR A 680 -51.81 23.79 25.10
CA THR A 680 -52.06 25.23 25.31
C THR A 680 -52.39 25.52 26.79
N PRO A 681 -52.29 26.77 27.27
CA PRO A 681 -52.59 27.10 28.65
C PRO A 681 -54.00 26.67 29.09
N ASP A 682 -55.00 26.81 28.22
CA ASP A 682 -56.39 26.45 28.51
C ASP A 682 -56.57 24.92 28.55
N GLU A 683 -55.98 24.18 27.61
CA GLU A 683 -55.99 22.71 27.62
C GLU A 683 -55.28 22.15 28.85
N ARG A 684 -54.17 22.77 29.25
CA ARG A 684 -53.45 22.37 30.46
C ARG A 684 -54.28 22.57 31.72
N ALA A 685 -54.98 23.70 31.84
CA ALA A 685 -55.86 23.95 32.99
C ALA A 685 -57.01 22.92 33.08
N ILE A 686 -57.57 22.50 31.94
CA ILE A 686 -58.60 21.45 31.89
C ILE A 686 -58.03 20.10 32.36
N VAL A 687 -56.88 19.71 31.83
CA VAL A 687 -56.25 18.43 32.16
C VAL A 687 -55.77 18.39 33.63
N GLU A 688 -55.31 19.51 34.18
CA GLU A 688 -54.97 19.65 35.61
C GLU A 688 -56.22 19.50 36.49
N LEU A 689 -57.37 20.07 36.09
CA LEU A 689 -58.63 19.94 36.83
C LEU A 689 -59.22 18.51 36.76
N ASP A 690 -59.05 17.84 35.62
CA ASP A 690 -59.41 16.43 35.47
C ASP A 690 -58.49 15.53 36.32
N ALA A 691 -57.20 15.88 36.45
CA ALA A 691 -56.30 15.19 37.37
C ALA A 691 -56.77 15.29 38.83
N GLU A 692 -57.18 16.47 39.29
CA GLU A 692 -57.73 16.67 40.65
C GLU A 692 -58.99 15.84 40.89
N LYS A 693 -59.91 15.80 39.91
CA LYS A 693 -61.14 14.99 40.01
C LYS A 693 -60.86 13.49 40.03
N ILE A 694 -59.87 13.04 39.27
CA ILE A 694 -59.42 11.64 39.27
C ILE A 694 -58.82 11.27 40.62
N GLU A 695 -58.05 12.15 41.25
CA GLU A 695 -57.52 11.91 42.60
C GLU A 695 -58.64 11.81 43.64
N GLN A 696 -59.61 12.73 43.63
CA GLN A 696 -60.80 12.64 44.50
C GLN A 696 -61.64 11.37 44.27
N ALA A 697 -61.68 10.86 43.04
CA ALA A 697 -62.38 9.62 42.72
C ALA A 697 -61.63 8.39 43.23
N LEU A 698 -60.30 8.40 43.25
CA LEU A 698 -59.46 7.34 43.80
C LEU A 698 -59.56 7.24 45.33
N GLU A 699 -59.68 8.37 46.03
CA GLU A 699 -59.91 8.41 47.48
C GLU A 699 -61.23 7.73 47.89
N ARG A 700 -62.26 7.82 47.03
CA ARG A 700 -63.60 7.26 47.29
C ARG A 700 -63.73 5.78 46.99
N LEU A 701 -62.75 5.17 46.30
CA LEU A 701 -62.80 3.77 45.90
C LEU A 701 -61.94 2.89 46.82
N PRO A 702 -62.50 1.84 47.43
CA PRO A 702 -61.72 0.93 48.27
C PRO A 702 -60.63 0.21 47.45
N LEU A 703 -59.51 -0.11 48.10
CA LEU A 703 -58.38 -0.86 47.49
C LEU A 703 -58.75 -2.28 47.05
N LYS A 704 -59.90 -2.81 47.50
CA LYS A 704 -60.46 -4.09 47.09
C LYS A 704 -61.96 -3.96 46.79
N PRO A 705 -62.50 -4.67 45.78
CA PRO A 705 -63.94 -4.90 45.69
C PRO A 705 -64.39 -5.74 46.89
N GLU A 706 -65.52 -5.39 47.51
CA GLU A 706 -66.20 -6.30 48.44
C GLU A 706 -66.58 -7.58 47.67
N GLY A 707 -66.27 -8.74 48.25
CA GLY A 707 -66.05 -10.02 47.57
C GLY A 707 -67.17 -10.57 46.71
#